data_AF-A0A970KJG6-F1
#
_entry.id   AF-A0A970KJG6-F1
#
_cell.length_a   1.000
_cell.length_b   1.000
_cell.length_c   1.000
_cell.angle_alpha   90.00
_cell.angle_beta   90.00
_cell.angle_gamma   90.00
#
_symmetry.space_group_name_H-M   'P 1'
#
loop_
_entity.id
_entity.type
_entity.pdbx_description
1 polymer ?
#
loop_
_entity_poly.entity_id
_entity_poly.type
_entity_poly.pdbx_seq_one_letter_code
_entity_poly.pdbx_strand_id
1 'polypeptide(L)'
;MILPRCFLSIPFLSLLVTLAVAALRADGAPGAAARKSTAPVVVIHGQRSLGSEGDRRFALSLSRHAVRWFREGGLEVDIAGDEQLATALRGRQVAMLNHCDRPPAGQLRELKAFVARGGTLIVCYSSSPELADLMGVRLGAYIKAEPGQFASMLFEQPKPVNTPRQIAQSSPNILPATAIKGRSTVLAWWLDRQGQPTGQAAWLRSPAGFWMTHILTADGDAAEKGRLLVALAADRHPQLWRQAAAARLKRVLDGAPWAEVEEARQQARAIADPRRRAAALAAVEQAYRDSREAQRLLNAGRGAEAWLVADETAGRLMTAYGMMQSPRAGEIRAVWDHSGQGLYPGDWPRTCRMLKEAGISDIMVNVAAPGFAHCRLDALPRSPVYETQGDQLAACIAAARPLGLRVHAWIIAYSTTHATPYRMQVFAKRGWLLQATDGSDTAWLDPAEPEVRAMLVQAAREILERYRVDGIHLDFVRYPNYYGVLGEGTRRRFEAARGQKIADWPEAARRRPLFHELVRWRCAQTTALVSEIRHLQRRKAPGTWLTAAVLGKYPTCVESVGQDWEGWIEQGYLDYVLPMNYTEQREAFGALVGQQTRARRQASRLVGGIGVTASESRLDAAGVIDQVNILRSAGAAGFALFDLDATLAREILPVLKLGLTAPRAR
;
A
#
# COMPACT_ATOMS: atom_id res chain seq x y z
N MET A 1 4.96 -1.37 69.61
CA MET A 1 6.06 -0.40 69.80
C MET A 1 7.27 -0.93 69.05
N ILE A 2 7.87 -0.13 68.14
CA ILE A 2 9.13 -0.39 67.42
C ILE A 2 9.13 -1.56 66.39
N LEU A 3 9.83 -1.31 65.27
CA LEU A 3 10.12 -2.11 64.07
C LEU A 3 11.67 -2.03 63.83
N PRO A 4 12.30 -2.67 62.81
CA PRO A 4 12.16 -4.02 62.22
C PRO A 4 13.57 -4.63 61.86
N ARG A 5 13.68 -5.43 60.76
CA ARG A 5 14.90 -6.00 60.10
C ARG A 5 15.51 -7.23 60.82
N CYS A 6 16.13 -8.24 60.17
CA CYS A 6 16.30 -8.71 58.76
C CYS A 6 16.90 -10.16 58.83
N PHE A 7 17.09 -11.00 57.79
CA PHE A 7 16.88 -11.01 56.32
C PHE A 7 16.94 -12.48 55.80
N LEU A 8 16.58 -12.74 54.52
CA LEU A 8 16.88 -13.97 53.73
C LEU A 8 16.21 -15.30 54.20
N SER A 9 15.78 -16.27 53.38
CA SER A 9 15.91 -16.49 51.91
C SER A 9 14.64 -17.09 51.26
N ILE A 10 14.31 -16.60 50.05
CA ILE A 10 13.75 -17.31 48.86
C ILE A 10 12.65 -18.38 49.07
N PRO A 11 11.44 -18.12 48.53
CA PRO A 11 10.91 -18.99 47.47
C PRO A 11 10.17 -18.26 46.31
N PHE A 12 9.62 -19.06 45.39
CA PHE A 12 8.59 -18.81 44.36
C PHE A 12 8.94 -18.60 42.87
N LEU A 13 8.55 -19.63 42.11
CA LEU A 13 8.37 -19.71 40.66
C LEU A 13 7.08 -18.99 40.23
N SER A 14 7.05 -17.65 40.11
CA SER A 14 5.87 -16.95 39.56
C SER A 14 6.11 -15.52 39.00
N LEU A 15 7.18 -15.27 38.24
CA LEU A 15 7.35 -13.97 37.55
C LEU A 15 8.21 -14.02 36.27
N LEU A 16 7.73 -14.68 35.21
CA LEU A 16 8.44 -14.70 33.90
C LEU A 16 7.59 -14.33 32.67
N VAL A 17 6.28 -14.07 32.83
CA VAL A 17 5.40 -13.63 31.72
C VAL A 17 5.21 -12.10 31.70
N THR A 18 5.42 -11.41 32.82
CA THR A 18 5.12 -9.97 32.97
C THR A 18 6.27 -9.02 32.59
N LEU A 19 7.39 -9.53 32.07
CA LEU A 19 8.56 -8.71 31.70
C LEU A 19 8.72 -8.47 30.19
N ALA A 20 8.11 -9.28 29.33
CA ALA A 20 8.23 -9.15 27.86
C ALA A 20 7.42 -7.98 27.26
N VAL A 21 6.49 -7.38 28.03
CA VAL A 21 5.57 -6.32 27.53
C VAL A 21 5.94 -4.92 28.05
N ALA A 22 6.79 -4.81 29.08
CA ALA A 22 7.24 -3.54 29.63
C ALA A 22 8.31 -2.84 28.76
N ALA A 23 9.12 -3.61 28.01
CA ALA A 23 10.25 -3.11 27.21
C ALA A 23 9.87 -2.29 25.96
N LEU A 24 8.58 -2.00 25.74
CA LEU A 24 8.08 -1.23 24.59
C LEU A 24 7.32 0.05 24.98
N ARG A 25 7.36 0.47 26.27
CA ARG A 25 6.69 1.69 26.77
C ARG A 25 7.47 2.43 27.87
N ALA A 26 8.77 2.70 27.69
CA ALA A 26 9.54 3.46 28.68
C ALA A 26 10.79 4.23 28.17
N ASP A 27 10.79 4.81 26.97
CA ASP A 27 11.79 5.85 26.60
C ASP A 27 11.26 7.24 27.00
N GLY A 28 11.26 7.47 28.31
CA GLY A 28 10.69 8.66 28.96
C GLY A 28 11.41 9.05 30.25
N ALA A 29 12.74 8.89 30.29
CA ALA A 29 13.58 9.21 31.44
C ALA A 29 14.59 10.34 31.09
N PRO A 30 14.70 11.41 31.91
CA PRO A 30 15.66 12.47 31.67
C PRO A 30 17.09 12.01 32.02
N GLY A 31 18.03 12.14 31.06
CA GLY A 31 19.46 11.86 31.30
C GLY A 31 20.16 11.05 30.22
N ALA A 32 19.42 10.41 29.31
CA ALA A 32 20.04 9.77 28.14
C ALA A 32 20.63 10.84 27.19
N ALA A 33 21.95 10.88 27.08
CA ALA A 33 22.63 11.75 26.11
C ALA A 33 22.26 11.29 24.69
N ALA A 34 21.35 12.03 24.04
CA ALA A 34 20.81 11.67 22.74
C ALA A 34 21.93 11.39 21.72
N ARG A 35 21.96 10.15 21.19
CA ARG A 35 22.87 9.78 20.10
C ARG A 35 22.66 10.77 18.95
N LYS A 36 23.67 11.60 18.67
CA LYS A 36 23.68 12.49 17.51
C LYS A 36 23.59 11.63 16.25
N SER A 37 22.40 11.53 15.65
CA SER A 37 22.21 10.76 14.40
C SER A 37 23.17 11.26 13.34
N THR A 38 23.83 10.34 12.65
CA THR A 38 24.87 10.58 11.65
C THR A 38 24.33 10.72 10.22
N ALA A 39 23.00 10.67 10.04
CA ALA A 39 22.36 10.76 8.73
C ALA A 39 22.75 12.08 7.99
N PRO A 40 23.22 12.03 6.73
CA PRO A 40 23.48 13.25 5.95
C PRO A 40 22.21 13.99 5.55
N VAL A 41 21.07 13.28 5.43
CA VAL A 41 19.78 13.82 4.99
C VAL A 41 18.78 13.87 6.15
N VAL A 42 17.90 14.88 6.16
CA VAL A 42 16.65 14.87 6.94
C VAL A 42 15.45 15.22 6.06
N VAL A 43 14.33 14.52 6.24
CA VAL A 43 13.04 14.91 5.66
C VAL A 43 12.21 15.60 6.74
N ILE A 44 11.81 16.84 6.46
CA ILE A 44 10.94 17.66 7.30
C ILE A 44 9.54 17.63 6.72
N HIS A 45 8.54 17.32 7.55
CA HIS A 45 7.13 17.41 7.19
C HIS A 45 6.44 18.59 7.88
N GLY A 46 5.42 19.15 7.23
CA GLY A 46 4.60 20.21 7.80
C GLY A 46 3.91 19.82 9.12
N GLN A 47 3.99 20.72 10.11
CA GLN A 47 3.31 20.64 11.41
C GLN A 47 2.82 22.04 11.83
N ARG A 48 3.73 23.01 12.03
CA ARG A 48 3.39 24.43 12.26
C ARG A 48 3.17 25.19 10.95
N SER A 49 3.78 24.74 9.85
CA SER A 49 3.60 25.33 8.51
C SER A 49 2.29 24.95 7.82
N LEU A 50 1.45 24.11 8.47
CA LEU A 50 0.16 23.63 7.96
C LEU A 50 -0.98 23.89 8.95
N GLY A 51 -2.10 24.39 8.42
CA GLY A 51 -3.27 24.76 9.21
C GLY A 51 -4.12 23.57 9.69
N SER A 52 -4.37 22.58 8.83
CA SER A 52 -5.26 21.46 9.16
C SER A 52 -4.52 20.19 9.60
N GLU A 53 -5.20 19.40 10.42
CA GLU A 53 -4.75 18.08 10.87
C GLU A 53 -4.73 17.04 9.72
N GLY A 54 -5.56 17.22 8.69
CA GLY A 54 -5.52 16.38 7.50
C GLY A 54 -4.23 16.57 6.71
N ASP A 55 -3.85 17.83 6.48
CA ASP A 55 -2.63 18.17 5.73
C ASP A 55 -1.37 17.67 6.44
N ARG A 56 -1.32 17.76 7.77
CA ARG A 56 -0.19 17.23 8.59
C ARG A 56 -0.01 15.73 8.42
N ARG A 57 -1.11 14.96 8.45
CA ARG A 57 -1.08 13.51 8.23
C ARG A 57 -0.64 13.18 6.80
N PHE A 58 -1.09 13.94 5.82
CA PHE A 58 -0.71 13.78 4.42
C PHE A 58 0.77 14.13 4.19
N ALA A 59 1.28 15.23 4.75
CA ALA A 59 2.69 15.62 4.71
C ALA A 59 3.60 14.56 5.36
N LEU A 60 3.18 13.98 6.49
CA LEU A 60 3.89 12.85 7.13
C LEU A 60 3.87 11.59 6.25
N SER A 61 2.76 11.28 5.58
CA SER A 61 2.67 10.15 4.63
C SER A 61 3.63 10.34 3.45
N LEU A 62 3.57 11.48 2.75
CA LEU A 62 4.50 11.84 1.67
C LEU A 62 5.96 11.76 2.12
N SER A 63 6.24 12.16 3.36
CA SER A 63 7.60 12.15 3.92
C SER A 63 8.11 10.75 4.26
N ARG A 64 7.22 9.81 4.64
CA ARG A 64 7.58 8.40 4.77
C ARG A 64 7.97 7.78 3.42
N HIS A 65 7.32 8.17 2.32
CA HIS A 65 7.73 7.76 0.97
C HIS A 65 9.10 8.33 0.60
N ALA A 66 9.34 9.62 0.81
CA ALA A 66 10.65 10.24 0.59
C ALA A 66 11.79 9.58 1.40
N VAL A 67 11.55 9.30 2.68
CA VAL A 67 12.48 8.55 3.57
C VAL A 67 12.76 7.16 3.02
N ARG A 68 11.73 6.42 2.58
CA ARG A 68 11.88 5.11 1.97
C ARG A 68 12.75 5.18 0.72
N TRP A 69 12.48 6.10 -0.19
CA TRP A 69 13.24 6.30 -1.44
C TRP A 69 14.70 6.69 -1.21
N PHE A 70 14.99 7.57 -0.25
CA PHE A 70 16.37 7.89 0.15
C PHE A 70 17.10 6.64 0.67
N ARG A 71 16.46 5.84 1.54
CA ARG A 71 17.05 4.61 2.08
C ARG A 71 17.25 3.56 0.99
N GLU A 72 16.27 3.34 0.12
CA GLU A 72 16.34 2.43 -1.03
C GLU A 72 17.49 2.82 -1.97
N GLY A 73 17.66 4.12 -2.24
CA GLY A 73 18.80 4.69 -2.94
C GLY A 73 20.14 4.68 -2.19
N GLY A 74 20.17 4.25 -0.92
CA GLY A 74 21.39 4.02 -0.13
C GLY A 74 21.82 5.18 0.77
N LEU A 75 21.01 6.24 0.92
CA LEU A 75 21.32 7.34 1.85
C LEU A 75 20.63 7.16 3.20
N GLU A 76 21.41 7.30 4.27
CA GLU A 76 20.87 7.40 5.63
C GLU A 76 20.12 8.71 5.82
N VAL A 77 18.95 8.63 6.46
CA VAL A 77 17.99 9.73 6.50
C VAL A 77 17.10 9.67 7.75
N ASP A 78 17.02 10.80 8.44
CA ASP A 78 16.08 11.06 9.54
C ASP A 78 14.74 11.61 9.03
N ILE A 79 13.69 11.55 9.86
CA ILE A 79 12.42 12.26 9.66
C ILE A 79 12.07 13.08 10.88
N ALA A 80 11.57 14.31 10.68
CA ALA A 80 11.12 15.19 11.76
C ALA A 80 9.95 16.09 11.31
N GLY A 81 9.19 16.62 12.27
CA GLY A 81 8.25 17.70 12.02
C GLY A 81 8.93 19.07 12.06
N ASP A 82 8.35 20.06 11.37
CA ASP A 82 8.91 21.42 11.32
C ASP A 82 8.99 22.12 12.71
N GLU A 83 8.24 21.67 13.71
CA GLU A 83 8.33 22.16 15.09
C GLU A 83 9.68 21.87 15.75
N GLN A 84 10.42 20.88 15.23
CA GLN A 84 11.76 20.49 15.69
C GLN A 84 12.89 20.97 14.75
N LEU A 85 12.58 21.77 13.72
CA LEU A 85 13.48 22.11 12.61
C LEU A 85 14.90 22.53 13.04
N ALA A 86 15.03 23.46 14.01
CA ALA A 86 16.32 23.94 14.50
C ALA A 86 17.20 22.80 15.06
N THR A 87 16.60 21.78 15.67
CA THR A 87 17.30 20.56 16.11
C THR A 87 17.59 19.63 14.95
N ALA A 88 16.59 19.38 14.10
CA ALA A 88 16.67 18.44 12.98
C ALA A 88 17.73 18.82 11.94
N LEU A 89 18.00 20.12 11.74
CA LEU A 89 19.01 20.64 10.82
C LEU A 89 20.46 20.64 11.36
N ARG A 90 20.72 20.09 12.56
CA ARG A 90 22.07 20.06 13.15
C ARG A 90 22.87 18.86 12.62
N GLY A 91 24.02 19.14 12.00
CA GLY A 91 24.90 18.12 11.42
C GLY A 91 24.41 17.52 10.09
N ARG A 92 23.28 17.99 9.55
CA ARG A 92 22.76 17.57 8.24
C ARG A 92 23.44 18.33 7.10
N GLN A 93 23.55 17.67 5.95
CA GLN A 93 23.98 18.27 4.69
C GLN A 93 22.78 18.66 3.82
N VAL A 94 21.75 17.82 3.80
CA VAL A 94 20.54 18.01 2.97
C VAL A 94 19.31 18.01 3.86
N ALA A 95 18.38 18.93 3.58
CA ALA A 95 17.07 18.98 4.20
C ALA A 95 15.97 19.06 3.14
N MET A 96 15.13 18.03 3.09
CA MET A 96 13.96 18.01 2.22
C MET A 96 12.75 18.56 2.99
N LEU A 97 12.19 19.68 2.53
CA LEU A 97 10.95 20.24 3.07
C LEU A 97 9.80 19.70 2.23
N ASN A 98 9.00 18.80 2.80
CA ASN A 98 7.98 18.07 2.05
C ASN A 98 6.59 18.46 2.55
N HIS A 99 5.87 19.23 1.73
CA HIS A 99 4.60 19.87 2.08
C HIS A 99 4.73 20.75 3.35
N CYS A 100 5.70 21.67 3.35
CA CYS A 100 5.86 22.69 4.40
C CYS A 100 5.35 24.04 3.89
N ASP A 101 4.02 24.25 3.89
CA ASP A 101 3.40 25.32 3.10
C ASP A 101 3.87 26.73 3.49
N ARG A 102 3.66 27.14 4.76
CA ARG A 102 4.02 28.48 5.26
C ARG A 102 4.87 28.41 6.53
N PRO A 103 6.18 28.15 6.44
CA PRO A 103 7.08 28.12 7.59
C PRO A 103 7.09 29.49 8.31
N PRO A 104 6.81 29.57 9.63
CA PRO A 104 6.87 30.84 10.35
C PRO A 104 8.27 31.48 10.34
N ALA A 105 8.34 32.79 10.59
CA ALA A 105 9.56 33.59 10.53
C ALA A 105 10.76 33.02 11.34
N GLY A 106 10.51 32.26 12.40
CA GLY A 106 11.55 31.51 13.12
C GLY A 106 12.17 30.39 12.27
N GLN A 107 11.35 29.53 11.67
CA GLN A 107 11.79 28.46 10.77
C GLN A 107 12.51 29.03 9.54
N LEU A 108 12.01 30.13 8.96
CA LEU A 108 12.67 30.81 7.84
C LEU A 108 14.09 31.30 8.19
N ARG A 109 14.36 31.71 9.44
CA ARG A 109 15.73 32.03 9.89
C ARG A 109 16.62 30.80 9.97
N GLU A 110 16.11 29.68 10.49
CA GLU A 110 16.85 28.40 10.55
C GLU A 110 17.21 27.88 9.14
N LEU A 111 16.28 28.00 8.18
CA LEU A 111 16.51 27.63 6.78
C LEU A 111 17.56 28.53 6.11
N LYS A 112 17.49 29.85 6.33
CA LYS A 112 18.52 30.79 5.86
C LYS A 112 19.89 30.47 6.47
N ALA A 113 19.95 30.20 7.76
CA ALA A 113 21.17 29.79 8.46
C ALA A 113 21.69 28.40 8.05
N PHE A 114 20.84 27.52 7.51
CA PHE A 114 21.22 26.21 6.97
C PHE A 114 21.84 26.32 5.58
N VAL A 115 21.23 27.10 4.68
CA VAL A 115 21.81 27.40 3.36
C VAL A 115 23.14 28.16 3.50
N ALA A 116 23.21 29.13 4.41
CA ALA A 116 24.43 29.91 4.66
C ALA A 116 25.62 29.07 5.14
N ARG A 117 25.39 27.98 5.88
CA ARG A 117 26.44 27.01 6.29
C ARG A 117 26.69 25.90 5.26
N GLY A 118 26.26 26.10 4.01
CA GLY A 118 26.49 25.18 2.89
C GLY A 118 25.49 24.04 2.75
N GLY A 119 24.41 24.02 3.54
CA GLY A 119 23.35 23.02 3.43
C GLY A 119 22.51 23.17 2.15
N THR A 120 21.95 22.06 1.67
CA THR A 120 21.13 22.00 0.44
C THR A 120 19.66 21.74 0.78
N LEU A 121 18.75 22.60 0.30
CA LEU A 121 17.31 22.43 0.45
C LEU A 121 16.70 21.69 -0.74
N ILE A 122 15.75 20.79 -0.47
CA ILE A 122 14.86 20.19 -1.49
C ILE A 122 13.43 20.54 -1.08
N VAL A 123 12.83 21.55 -1.71
CA VAL A 123 11.48 22.04 -1.37
C VAL A 123 10.44 21.41 -2.29
N CYS A 124 9.59 20.56 -1.73
CA CYS A 124 8.43 19.98 -2.42
C CYS A 124 7.15 20.67 -1.91
N TYR A 125 6.70 21.67 -2.67
CA TYR A 125 5.58 22.58 -2.38
C TYR A 125 5.77 23.51 -1.15
N SER A 126 5.65 24.82 -1.39
CA SER A 126 5.42 25.87 -0.37
C SER A 126 4.84 27.13 -1.02
N SER A 127 3.91 27.81 -0.34
CA SER A 127 3.38 29.13 -0.76
C SER A 127 4.03 30.34 -0.07
N SER A 128 5.11 30.16 0.71
CA SER A 128 5.86 31.26 1.33
C SER A 128 6.69 32.06 0.31
N PRO A 129 6.44 33.38 0.14
CA PRO A 129 7.26 34.25 -0.70
C PRO A 129 8.71 34.36 -0.19
N GLU A 130 8.93 34.29 1.12
CA GLU A 130 10.26 34.41 1.75
C GLU A 130 11.13 33.16 1.53
N LEU A 131 10.50 31.99 1.48
CA LEU A 131 11.18 30.74 1.08
C LEU A 131 11.40 30.71 -0.42
N ALA A 132 10.45 31.19 -1.24
CA ALA A 132 10.62 31.33 -2.68
C ALA A 132 11.80 32.26 -3.03
N ASP A 133 11.94 33.40 -2.35
CA ASP A 133 13.09 34.31 -2.51
C ASP A 133 14.41 33.65 -2.06
N LEU A 134 14.45 32.97 -0.91
CA LEU A 134 15.64 32.19 -0.50
C LEU A 134 16.05 31.17 -1.57
N MET A 135 15.07 30.51 -2.17
CA MET A 135 15.26 29.52 -3.24
C MET A 135 15.45 30.16 -4.62
N GLY A 136 15.39 31.49 -4.75
CA GLY A 136 15.64 32.24 -5.97
C GLY A 136 14.56 32.09 -7.04
N VAL A 137 13.31 31.77 -6.68
CA VAL A 137 12.18 31.55 -7.61
C VAL A 137 11.04 32.54 -7.36
N ARG A 138 10.23 32.82 -8.39
CA ARG A 138 9.00 33.64 -8.26
C ARG A 138 7.77 32.77 -8.44
N LEU A 139 6.93 32.71 -7.42
CA LEU A 139 5.65 31.99 -7.43
C LEU A 139 4.64 32.63 -8.39
N GLY A 140 3.82 31.80 -9.04
CA GLY A 140 2.64 32.20 -9.81
C GLY A 140 1.33 31.94 -9.06
N ALA A 141 0.20 32.12 -9.75
CA ALA A 141 -1.10 31.73 -9.22
C ALA A 141 -1.28 30.19 -9.26
N TYR A 142 -1.98 29.64 -8.27
CA TYR A 142 -2.33 28.22 -8.20
C TYR A 142 -3.11 27.75 -9.44
N ILE A 143 -2.71 26.63 -10.03
CA ILE A 143 -3.38 26.01 -11.18
C ILE A 143 -3.97 24.67 -10.75
N LYS A 144 -5.30 24.56 -10.75
CA LYS A 144 -5.99 23.26 -10.74
C LYS A 144 -5.84 22.63 -12.13
N ALA A 145 -5.51 21.35 -12.19
CA ALA A 145 -5.20 20.65 -13.44
C ALA A 145 -6.41 19.87 -13.99
N GLU A 146 -6.49 19.76 -15.32
CA GLU A 146 -7.37 18.80 -15.97
C GLU A 146 -6.76 17.36 -15.94
N PRO A 147 -7.57 16.29 -16.00
CA PRO A 147 -7.10 14.91 -15.81
C PRO A 147 -6.01 14.46 -16.80
N GLY A 148 -4.75 14.50 -16.35
CA GLY A 148 -3.58 14.13 -17.15
C GLY A 148 -2.84 15.30 -17.80
N GLN A 149 -3.19 16.55 -17.49
CA GLN A 149 -2.44 17.74 -17.92
C GLN A 149 -1.02 17.75 -17.36
N PHE A 150 -0.82 17.28 -16.12
CA PHE A 150 0.49 17.08 -15.50
C PHE A 150 0.67 15.59 -15.20
N ALA A 151 1.30 14.85 -16.12
CA ALA A 151 1.42 13.38 -16.07
C ALA A 151 2.86 12.87 -15.96
N SER A 152 3.85 13.67 -16.37
CA SER A 152 5.27 13.36 -16.14
C SER A 152 6.16 14.60 -16.14
N MET A 153 7.39 14.45 -15.65
CA MET A 153 8.40 15.51 -15.53
C MET A 153 9.60 15.16 -16.41
N LEU A 154 9.94 16.02 -17.37
CA LEU A 154 11.08 15.85 -18.29
C LEU A 154 12.28 16.68 -17.80
N PHE A 155 13.40 16.01 -17.49
CA PHE A 155 14.60 16.64 -16.94
C PHE A 155 15.64 16.94 -18.01
N GLU A 156 15.85 18.23 -18.30
CA GLU A 156 16.77 18.74 -19.32
C GLU A 156 18.19 18.95 -18.77
N GLN A 157 19.14 19.34 -19.63
CA GLN A 157 20.50 19.70 -19.21
C GLN A 157 20.65 21.21 -19.01
N PRO A 158 21.45 21.69 -18.03
CA PRO A 158 22.32 20.94 -17.14
C PRO A 158 21.62 20.45 -15.85
N LYS A 159 21.65 19.14 -15.60
CA LYS A 159 21.09 18.49 -14.39
C LYS A 159 22.15 17.75 -13.57
N PRO A 160 21.87 17.43 -12.29
CA PRO A 160 22.79 16.63 -11.48
C PRO A 160 23.09 15.27 -12.12
N VAL A 161 24.27 14.72 -11.82
CA VAL A 161 24.68 13.38 -12.30
C VAL A 161 23.66 12.33 -11.86
N ASN A 162 23.43 11.31 -12.69
CA ASN A 162 22.40 10.27 -12.52
C ASN A 162 20.93 10.74 -12.42
N THR A 163 20.60 12.05 -12.53
CA THR A 163 19.18 12.46 -12.58
C THR A 163 18.48 11.80 -13.78
N PRO A 164 17.29 11.16 -13.57
CA PRO A 164 16.54 10.45 -14.62
C PRO A 164 16.24 11.32 -15.85
N ARG A 165 15.90 10.72 -16.99
CA ARG A 165 15.44 11.50 -18.16
C ARG A 165 14.02 12.05 -17.94
N GLN A 166 13.12 11.20 -17.48
CA GLN A 166 11.70 11.50 -17.31
C GLN A 166 11.17 10.68 -16.13
N ILE A 167 10.21 11.23 -15.39
CA ILE A 167 9.57 10.58 -14.23
C ILE A 167 8.06 10.82 -14.31
N ALA A 168 7.24 9.76 -14.27
CA ALA A 168 5.80 9.91 -14.21
C ALA A 168 5.31 10.39 -12.83
N GLN A 169 4.31 11.27 -12.85
CA GLN A 169 3.55 11.69 -11.67
C GLN A 169 2.26 12.36 -12.15
N SER A 170 1.12 11.95 -11.61
CA SER A 170 -0.20 12.52 -11.92
C SER A 170 -0.55 13.63 -10.94
N SER A 171 -0.19 14.87 -11.25
CA SER A 171 -0.43 16.01 -10.34
C SER A 171 -1.78 16.68 -10.65
N PRO A 172 -2.78 16.67 -9.72
CA PRO A 172 -4.10 17.27 -9.96
C PRO A 172 -4.11 18.81 -9.84
N ASN A 173 -2.97 19.40 -9.49
CA ASN A 173 -2.73 20.84 -9.44
C ASN A 173 -1.22 21.12 -9.47
N ILE A 174 -0.83 22.39 -9.61
CA ILE A 174 0.51 22.90 -9.28
C ILE A 174 0.40 24.29 -8.64
N LEU A 175 1.42 24.68 -7.88
CA LEU A 175 1.76 26.08 -7.62
C LEU A 175 2.97 26.43 -8.50
N PRO A 176 2.77 27.08 -9.66
CA PRO A 176 3.85 27.38 -10.61
C PRO A 176 4.94 28.21 -9.95
N ALA A 177 6.19 27.96 -10.34
CA ALA A 177 7.32 28.80 -9.98
C ALA A 177 8.16 29.09 -11.23
N THR A 178 8.56 30.34 -11.40
CA THR A 178 9.39 30.81 -12.51
C THR A 178 10.82 31.10 -12.04
N ALA A 179 11.79 30.79 -12.89
CA ALA A 179 13.19 31.07 -12.60
C ALA A 179 13.45 32.59 -12.56
N ILE A 180 14.27 33.04 -11.61
CA ILE A 180 14.76 34.42 -11.57
C ILE A 180 16.17 34.42 -12.19
N LYS A 181 16.34 35.17 -13.29
CA LYS A 181 17.60 35.27 -14.05
C LYS A 181 18.78 35.56 -13.11
N GLY A 182 19.79 34.69 -13.13
CA GLY A 182 20.99 34.79 -12.28
C GLY A 182 20.85 34.25 -10.85
N ARG A 183 19.63 33.88 -10.40
CA ARG A 183 19.39 33.24 -9.09
C ARG A 183 18.93 31.79 -9.21
N SER A 184 18.25 31.41 -10.28
CA SER A 184 17.79 30.03 -10.53
C SER A 184 17.65 29.71 -12.02
N THR A 185 17.50 28.42 -12.33
CA THR A 185 17.17 27.87 -13.66
C THR A 185 16.05 26.84 -13.54
N VAL A 186 15.34 26.56 -14.64
CA VAL A 186 14.46 25.38 -14.72
C VAL A 186 15.33 24.13 -14.85
N LEU A 187 14.93 23.05 -14.17
CA LEU A 187 15.59 21.74 -14.16
C LEU A 187 14.72 20.66 -14.82
N ALA A 188 13.40 20.79 -14.74
CA ALA A 188 12.46 19.92 -15.44
C ALA A 188 11.16 20.65 -15.80
N TRP A 189 10.48 20.17 -16.85
CA TRP A 189 9.17 20.65 -17.30
C TRP A 189 8.09 19.60 -17.10
N TRP A 190 6.85 20.02 -16.85
CA TRP A 190 5.69 19.14 -16.88
C TRP A 190 5.29 18.81 -18.32
N LEU A 191 5.11 17.52 -18.59
CA LEU A 191 4.47 16.99 -19.79
C LEU A 191 3.06 16.47 -19.47
N ASP A 192 2.17 16.57 -20.45
CA ASP A 192 0.84 15.96 -20.40
C ASP A 192 0.86 14.43 -20.64
N ARG A 193 -0.33 13.82 -20.65
CA ARG A 193 -0.54 12.38 -20.89
C ARG A 193 -0.14 11.93 -22.31
N GLN A 194 0.00 12.86 -23.24
CA GLN A 194 0.42 12.69 -24.62
C GLN A 194 1.93 12.99 -24.80
N GLY A 195 2.64 13.30 -23.71
CA GLY A 195 4.07 13.62 -23.71
C GLY A 195 4.41 15.03 -24.21
N GLN A 196 3.42 15.92 -24.38
CA GLN A 196 3.64 17.27 -24.88
C GLN A 196 4.02 18.23 -23.74
N PRO A 197 4.98 19.15 -23.93
CA PRO A 197 5.32 20.14 -22.91
C PRO A 197 4.18 21.11 -22.61
N THR A 198 3.84 21.24 -21.34
CA THR A 198 2.78 22.16 -20.86
C THR A 198 3.22 23.62 -20.73
N GLY A 199 4.51 23.91 -20.95
CA GLY A 199 5.14 25.20 -20.63
C GLY A 199 5.32 25.47 -19.13
N GLN A 200 4.84 24.59 -18.24
CA GLN A 200 5.01 24.74 -16.78
C GLN A 200 6.29 24.04 -16.31
N ALA A 201 7.12 24.75 -15.55
CA ALA A 201 8.24 24.14 -14.85
C ALA A 201 7.72 23.13 -13.81
N ALA A 202 8.39 21.98 -13.68
CA ALA A 202 8.15 20.99 -12.64
C ALA A 202 9.18 21.09 -11.52
N TRP A 203 10.45 21.27 -11.90
CA TRP A 203 11.57 21.46 -10.98
C TRP A 203 12.40 22.66 -11.39
N LEU A 204 12.92 23.38 -10.40
CA LEU A 204 13.88 24.47 -10.54
C LEU A 204 15.10 24.23 -9.65
N ARG A 205 16.24 24.80 -10.03
CA ARG A 205 17.54 24.69 -9.33
C ARG A 205 18.08 26.08 -9.03
N SER A 206 18.67 26.26 -7.86
CA SER A 206 19.35 27.49 -7.41
C SER A 206 20.54 27.13 -6.50
N PRO A 207 21.39 28.11 -6.11
CA PRO A 207 22.47 27.86 -5.15
C PRO A 207 21.98 27.32 -3.78
N ALA A 208 20.73 27.61 -3.40
CA ALA A 208 20.12 27.08 -2.17
C ALA A 208 19.67 25.61 -2.29
N GLY A 209 19.50 25.10 -3.52
CA GLY A 209 19.10 23.73 -3.81
C GLY A 209 18.00 23.64 -4.87
N PHE A 210 16.93 22.91 -4.57
CA PHE A 210 15.92 22.50 -5.54
C PHE A 210 14.50 22.84 -5.09
N TRP A 211 13.64 23.20 -6.04
CA TRP A 211 12.23 23.53 -5.83
C TRP A 211 11.34 22.74 -6.79
N MET A 212 10.33 22.04 -6.27
CA MET A 212 9.27 21.40 -7.05
C MET A 212 7.97 22.21 -6.96
N THR A 213 7.28 22.40 -8.10
CA THR A 213 6.04 23.19 -8.18
C THR A 213 4.79 22.47 -7.63
N HIS A 214 4.98 21.31 -7.01
CA HIS A 214 3.96 20.46 -6.40
C HIS A 214 4.65 19.60 -5.32
N ILE A 215 3.89 18.78 -4.62
CA ILE A 215 4.42 17.71 -3.77
C ILE A 215 4.94 16.55 -4.64
N LEU A 216 5.94 15.82 -4.14
CA LEU A 216 6.42 14.58 -4.76
C LEU A 216 5.56 13.41 -4.26
N THR A 217 4.67 12.91 -5.12
CA THR A 217 3.65 11.91 -4.76
C THR A 217 4.10 10.47 -5.04
N ALA A 218 3.47 9.51 -4.36
CA ALA A 218 3.86 8.10 -4.39
C ALA A 218 3.45 7.33 -5.66
N ASP A 219 2.71 7.95 -6.59
CA ASP A 219 2.20 7.33 -7.82
C ASP A 219 3.24 7.34 -8.95
N GLY A 220 3.58 6.16 -9.47
CA GLY A 220 4.49 6.01 -10.60
C GLY A 220 5.97 6.19 -10.27
N ASP A 221 6.78 5.38 -10.95
CA ASP A 221 8.23 5.47 -11.13
C ASP A 221 9.00 5.71 -9.82
N ALA A 222 8.70 4.92 -8.78
CA ALA A 222 9.24 5.12 -7.43
C ALA A 222 10.76 4.96 -7.38
N ALA A 223 11.32 4.02 -8.15
CA ALA A 223 12.77 3.84 -8.29
C ALA A 223 13.45 5.08 -8.88
N GLU A 224 12.86 5.68 -9.93
CA GLU A 224 13.40 6.90 -10.54
C GLU A 224 13.24 8.13 -9.61
N LYS A 225 12.20 8.16 -8.77
CA LYS A 225 12.07 9.18 -7.70
C LYS A 225 13.14 9.02 -6.62
N GLY A 226 13.51 7.80 -6.23
CA GLY A 226 14.67 7.55 -5.36
C GLY A 226 15.99 7.95 -6.01
N ARG A 227 16.21 7.59 -7.28
CA ARG A 227 17.37 8.00 -8.07
C ARG A 227 17.48 9.52 -8.19
N LEU A 228 16.37 10.22 -8.43
CA LEU A 228 16.29 11.68 -8.39
C LEU A 228 16.72 12.21 -7.02
N LEU A 229 16.10 11.74 -5.92
CA LEU A 229 16.38 12.26 -4.58
C LEU A 229 17.86 12.08 -4.17
N VAL A 230 18.48 10.93 -4.49
CA VAL A 230 19.93 10.75 -4.29
C VAL A 230 20.74 11.72 -5.15
N ALA A 231 20.37 11.92 -6.42
CA ALA A 231 21.05 12.86 -7.32
C ALA A 231 20.93 14.33 -6.86
N LEU A 232 19.76 14.76 -6.38
CA LEU A 232 19.57 16.10 -5.81
C LEU A 232 20.38 16.27 -4.51
N ALA A 233 20.40 15.27 -3.64
CA ALA A 233 21.16 15.31 -2.39
C ALA A 233 22.68 15.36 -2.61
N ALA A 234 23.19 14.60 -3.59
CA ALA A 234 24.61 14.51 -3.86
C ALA A 234 25.16 15.61 -4.79
N ASP A 235 24.31 16.42 -5.43
CA ASP A 235 24.70 17.48 -6.36
C ASP A 235 25.74 18.47 -5.79
N ARG A 236 25.49 18.96 -4.57
CA ARG A 236 26.42 19.84 -3.82
C ARG A 236 27.29 19.08 -2.82
N HIS A 237 27.12 17.76 -2.73
CA HIS A 237 27.74 16.90 -1.73
C HIS A 237 28.18 15.57 -2.36
N PRO A 238 29.14 15.59 -3.32
CA PRO A 238 29.48 14.42 -4.14
C PRO A 238 29.99 13.21 -3.33
N GLN A 239 30.48 13.42 -2.10
CA GLN A 239 30.84 12.33 -1.19
C GLN A 239 29.65 11.43 -0.81
N LEU A 240 28.42 11.94 -0.88
CA LEU A 240 27.21 11.16 -0.63
C LEU A 240 27.02 10.04 -1.67
N TRP A 241 27.52 10.20 -2.90
CA TRP A 241 27.50 9.11 -3.88
C TRP A 241 28.29 7.88 -3.43
N ARG A 242 29.42 8.06 -2.73
CA ARG A 242 30.21 6.92 -2.22
C ARG A 242 29.47 6.17 -1.11
N GLN A 243 28.74 6.91 -0.26
CA GLN A 243 27.89 6.32 0.79
C GLN A 243 26.71 5.57 0.15
N ALA A 244 25.98 6.24 -0.75
CA ALA A 244 24.84 5.70 -1.48
C ALA A 244 25.21 4.44 -2.26
N ALA A 245 26.31 4.46 -3.03
CA ALA A 245 26.75 3.32 -3.84
C ALA A 245 27.15 2.12 -2.98
N ALA A 246 27.85 2.34 -1.86
CA ALA A 246 28.24 1.26 -0.95
C ALA A 246 27.02 0.62 -0.28
N ALA A 247 26.07 1.42 0.21
CA ALA A 247 24.84 0.92 0.81
C ALA A 247 23.90 0.26 -0.20
N ARG A 248 23.77 0.81 -1.42
CA ARG A 248 22.99 0.23 -2.52
C ARG A 248 23.58 -1.13 -2.93
N LEU A 249 24.88 -1.18 -3.22
CA LEU A 249 25.57 -2.43 -3.59
C LEU A 249 25.47 -3.48 -2.49
N LYS A 250 25.69 -3.10 -1.22
CA LYS A 250 25.55 -4.05 -0.10
C LYS A 250 24.13 -4.62 -0.03
N ARG A 251 23.09 -3.78 -0.07
CA ARG A 251 21.69 -4.25 -0.03
C ARG A 251 21.34 -5.14 -1.22
N VAL A 252 21.88 -4.86 -2.41
CA VAL A 252 21.64 -5.63 -3.63
C VAL A 252 22.26 -7.03 -3.56
N LEU A 253 23.36 -7.19 -2.80
CA LEU A 253 23.99 -8.49 -2.54
C LEU A 253 23.36 -9.20 -1.33
N ASP A 254 23.15 -8.50 -0.20
CA ASP A 254 22.49 -9.01 1.00
C ASP A 254 21.06 -9.51 0.71
N GLY A 255 20.35 -8.82 -0.18
CA GLY A 255 18.98 -9.10 -0.59
C GLY A 255 18.87 -9.90 -1.90
N ALA A 256 19.95 -10.53 -2.34
CA ALA A 256 19.88 -11.46 -3.47
C ALA A 256 19.04 -12.70 -3.07
N PRO A 257 18.19 -13.26 -3.97
CA PRO A 257 17.43 -14.48 -3.70
C PRO A 257 18.25 -15.76 -3.52
N TRP A 258 19.58 -15.67 -3.57
CA TRP A 258 20.55 -16.75 -3.53
C TRP A 258 21.71 -16.34 -2.64
N ALA A 259 22.23 -17.27 -1.84
CA ALA A 259 23.43 -17.00 -1.04
C ALA A 259 24.69 -16.89 -1.92
N GLU A 260 24.74 -17.65 -3.02
CA GLU A 260 25.93 -17.79 -3.87
C GLU A 260 25.61 -17.76 -5.36
N VAL A 261 26.57 -17.30 -6.17
CA VAL A 261 26.41 -17.21 -7.64
C VAL A 261 26.15 -18.57 -8.29
N GLU A 262 26.69 -19.66 -7.73
CA GLU A 262 26.50 -21.00 -8.30
C GLU A 262 25.11 -21.57 -8.00
N GLU A 263 24.45 -21.14 -6.93
CA GLU A 263 23.04 -21.45 -6.66
C GLU A 263 22.13 -20.80 -7.73
N ALA A 264 22.34 -19.51 -8.00
CA ALA A 264 21.64 -18.77 -9.07
C ALA A 264 21.86 -19.42 -10.45
N ARG A 265 23.09 -19.87 -10.74
CA ARG A 265 23.42 -20.61 -11.98
C ARG A 265 22.73 -21.96 -12.05
N GLN A 266 22.70 -22.73 -10.97
CA GLN A 266 22.04 -24.04 -10.92
C GLN A 266 20.53 -23.90 -11.16
N GLN A 267 19.87 -22.95 -10.48
CA GLN A 267 18.45 -22.69 -10.70
C GLN A 267 18.17 -22.18 -12.14
N ALA A 268 19.04 -21.34 -12.70
CA ALA A 268 18.91 -20.90 -14.09
C ALA A 268 19.09 -22.06 -15.10
N ARG A 269 20.06 -22.96 -14.88
CA ARG A 269 20.26 -24.17 -15.71
C ARG A 269 19.03 -25.10 -15.69
N ALA A 270 18.30 -25.16 -14.58
CA ALA A 270 17.09 -25.94 -14.42
C ALA A 270 15.85 -25.39 -15.17
N ILE A 271 15.93 -24.19 -15.77
CA ILE A 271 14.85 -23.67 -16.62
C ILE A 271 14.72 -24.55 -17.88
N ALA A 272 13.50 -25.06 -18.11
CA ALA A 272 13.20 -25.93 -19.24
C ALA A 272 13.22 -25.19 -20.61
N ASP A 273 12.70 -23.95 -20.67
CA ASP A 273 12.73 -23.13 -21.88
C ASP A 273 14.18 -22.70 -22.22
N PRO A 274 14.74 -23.07 -23.39
CA PRO A 274 16.14 -22.80 -23.70
C PRO A 274 16.46 -21.30 -23.85
N ARG A 275 15.52 -20.48 -24.32
CA ARG A 275 15.72 -19.03 -24.52
C ARG A 275 15.70 -18.31 -23.19
N ARG A 276 14.74 -18.64 -22.32
CA ARG A 276 14.65 -18.09 -20.96
C ARG A 276 15.81 -18.56 -20.09
N ARG A 277 16.26 -19.82 -20.23
CA ARG A 277 17.48 -20.33 -19.60
C ARG A 277 18.70 -19.50 -19.97
N ALA A 278 18.92 -19.27 -21.26
CA ALA A 278 20.04 -18.47 -21.75
C ALA A 278 19.98 -17.02 -21.24
N ALA A 279 18.79 -16.40 -21.27
CA ALA A 279 18.58 -15.04 -20.75
C ALA A 279 18.82 -14.93 -19.24
N ALA A 280 18.33 -15.90 -18.43
CA ALA A 280 18.54 -15.93 -16.99
C ALA A 280 20.02 -16.10 -16.63
N LEU A 281 20.72 -17.03 -17.31
CA LEU A 281 22.17 -17.21 -17.12
C LEU A 281 22.96 -15.95 -17.50
N ALA A 282 22.64 -15.33 -18.64
CA ALA A 282 23.30 -14.08 -19.06
C ALA A 282 23.05 -12.93 -18.07
N ALA A 283 21.83 -12.83 -17.50
CA ALA A 283 21.50 -11.84 -16.48
C ALA A 283 22.28 -12.07 -15.18
N VAL A 284 22.43 -13.31 -14.72
CA VAL A 284 23.27 -13.68 -13.56
C VAL A 284 24.75 -13.35 -13.82
N GLU A 285 25.34 -13.83 -14.93
CA GLU A 285 26.75 -13.57 -15.23
C GLU A 285 27.05 -12.07 -15.42
N GLN A 286 26.08 -11.28 -15.91
CA GLN A 286 26.23 -9.83 -15.98
C GLN A 286 26.12 -9.17 -14.61
N ALA A 287 25.09 -9.50 -13.80
CA ALA A 287 24.93 -8.94 -12.46
C ALA A 287 26.16 -9.17 -11.55
N TYR A 288 26.74 -10.37 -11.57
CA TYR A 288 27.97 -10.65 -10.79
C TYR A 288 29.25 -10.07 -11.41
N ARG A 289 29.25 -9.63 -12.68
CA ARG A 289 30.32 -8.80 -13.25
C ARG A 289 30.15 -7.34 -12.84
N ASP A 290 28.93 -6.83 -12.92
CA ASP A 290 28.54 -5.46 -12.57
C ASP A 290 28.78 -5.19 -11.08
N SER A 291 28.43 -6.11 -10.17
CA SER A 291 28.70 -5.95 -8.74
C SER A 291 30.20 -5.80 -8.42
N ARG A 292 31.06 -6.53 -9.14
CA ARG A 292 32.53 -6.39 -9.04
C ARG A 292 33.00 -5.05 -9.61
N GLU A 293 32.41 -4.56 -10.69
CA GLU A 293 32.75 -3.25 -11.26
C GLU A 293 32.30 -2.10 -10.36
N ALA A 294 31.09 -2.16 -9.78
CA ALA A 294 30.62 -1.21 -8.77
C ALA A 294 31.59 -1.14 -7.58
N GLN A 295 32.14 -2.28 -7.14
CA GLN A 295 33.16 -2.31 -6.09
C GLN A 295 34.51 -1.71 -6.54
N ARG A 296 34.94 -1.90 -7.79
CA ARG A 296 36.13 -1.21 -8.34
C ARG A 296 35.93 0.30 -8.40
N LEU A 297 34.78 0.75 -8.89
CA LEU A 297 34.42 2.17 -9.00
C LEU A 297 34.33 2.82 -7.60
N LEU A 298 33.78 2.12 -6.60
CA LEU A 298 33.81 2.54 -5.18
C LEU A 298 35.24 2.72 -4.65
N ASN A 299 36.13 1.76 -4.96
CA ASN A 299 37.53 1.80 -4.52
C ASN A 299 38.30 2.94 -5.23
N ALA A 300 37.99 3.20 -6.50
CA ALA A 300 38.51 4.33 -7.29
C ALA A 300 37.85 5.68 -6.97
N GLY A 301 36.94 5.75 -5.99
CA GLY A 301 36.25 6.99 -5.59
C GLY A 301 35.16 7.47 -6.55
N ARG A 302 34.89 6.75 -7.65
CA ARG A 302 33.90 7.04 -8.70
C ARG A 302 32.48 6.70 -8.25
N GLY A 303 32.05 7.26 -7.12
CA GLY A 303 30.84 6.87 -6.40
C GLY A 303 29.55 6.98 -7.23
N ALA A 304 29.40 8.02 -8.08
CA ALA A 304 28.20 8.19 -8.88
C ALA A 304 28.04 7.08 -9.93
N GLU A 305 29.14 6.66 -10.53
CA GLU A 305 29.18 5.59 -11.52
C GLU A 305 28.99 4.22 -10.84
N ALA A 306 29.63 4.02 -9.68
CA ALA A 306 29.41 2.84 -8.85
C ALA A 306 27.94 2.68 -8.41
N TRP A 307 27.26 3.79 -8.10
CA TRP A 307 25.83 3.78 -7.77
C TRP A 307 24.99 3.26 -8.93
N LEU A 308 25.24 3.77 -10.14
CA LEU A 308 24.51 3.38 -11.34
C LEU A 308 24.70 1.88 -11.65
N VAL A 309 25.95 1.39 -11.59
CA VAL A 309 26.24 -0.03 -11.82
C VAL A 309 25.62 -0.92 -10.72
N ALA A 310 25.58 -0.46 -9.46
CA ALA A 310 24.89 -1.18 -8.38
C ALA A 310 23.35 -1.20 -8.56
N ASP A 311 22.76 -0.14 -9.11
CA ASP A 311 21.33 -0.05 -9.40
C ASP A 311 20.94 -0.93 -10.60
N GLU A 312 21.74 -0.94 -11.67
CA GLU A 312 21.61 -1.88 -12.78
C GLU A 312 21.76 -3.33 -12.32
N THR A 313 22.71 -3.62 -11.42
CA THR A 313 22.88 -4.95 -10.80
C THR A 313 21.58 -5.41 -10.14
N ALA A 314 20.89 -4.52 -9.40
CA ALA A 314 19.60 -4.82 -8.77
C ALA A 314 18.54 -5.22 -9.81
N GLY A 315 18.41 -4.44 -10.88
CA GLY A 315 17.48 -4.72 -11.98
C GLY A 315 17.77 -6.06 -12.67
N ARG A 316 19.05 -6.41 -12.87
CA ARG A 316 19.47 -7.68 -13.47
C ARG A 316 19.18 -8.88 -12.55
N LEU A 317 19.48 -8.80 -11.26
CA LEU A 317 19.16 -9.88 -10.30
C LEU A 317 17.65 -10.11 -10.20
N MET A 318 16.85 -9.03 -10.13
CA MET A 318 15.38 -9.11 -10.11
C MET A 318 14.83 -9.75 -11.39
N THR A 319 15.37 -9.35 -12.55
CA THR A 319 15.02 -9.92 -13.87
C THR A 319 15.35 -11.41 -13.94
N ALA A 320 16.54 -11.81 -13.47
CA ALA A 320 16.95 -13.20 -13.41
C ALA A 320 16.04 -14.02 -12.48
N TYR A 321 15.68 -13.49 -11.31
CA TYR A 321 14.81 -14.18 -10.36
C TYR A 321 13.41 -14.41 -10.94
N GLY A 322 12.85 -13.40 -11.61
CA GLY A 322 11.57 -13.52 -12.35
C GLY A 322 11.61 -14.60 -13.44
N MET A 323 12.69 -14.68 -14.22
CA MET A 323 12.89 -15.71 -15.26
C MET A 323 13.07 -17.13 -14.70
N MET A 324 13.64 -17.27 -13.50
CA MET A 324 13.82 -18.55 -12.80
C MET A 324 12.52 -19.11 -12.19
N GLN A 325 11.45 -18.30 -12.10
CA GLN A 325 10.15 -18.78 -11.64
C GLN A 325 9.43 -19.64 -12.69
N SER A 326 8.61 -20.57 -12.22
CA SER A 326 7.81 -21.46 -13.07
C SER A 326 6.30 -21.21 -12.94
N PRO A 327 5.52 -21.31 -14.04
CA PRO A 327 4.08 -21.10 -14.01
C PRO A 327 3.31 -22.40 -13.71
N ARG A 328 2.49 -22.37 -12.65
CA ARG A 328 1.54 -23.45 -12.36
C ARG A 328 0.30 -23.36 -13.27
N ALA A 329 -0.25 -24.51 -13.64
CA ALA A 329 -1.51 -24.60 -14.39
C ALA A 329 -2.69 -24.69 -13.42
N GLY A 330 -3.85 -24.13 -13.79
CA GLY A 330 -5.04 -24.05 -12.93
C GLY A 330 -4.91 -23.10 -11.73
N GLU A 331 -3.74 -22.47 -11.56
CA GLU A 331 -3.46 -21.51 -10.49
C GLU A 331 -4.26 -20.22 -10.66
N ILE A 332 -4.96 -19.81 -9.60
CA ILE A 332 -5.68 -18.54 -9.55
C ILE A 332 -4.68 -17.41 -9.35
N ARG A 333 -4.68 -16.45 -10.25
CA ARG A 333 -3.80 -15.28 -10.25
C ARG A 333 -4.70 -14.06 -10.34
N ALA A 334 -5.19 -13.64 -9.18
CA ALA A 334 -6.15 -12.55 -9.06
C ALA A 334 -5.46 -11.21 -8.82
N VAL A 335 -6.15 -10.13 -9.20
CA VAL A 335 -5.83 -8.76 -8.81
C VAL A 335 -7.11 -8.11 -8.30
N TRP A 336 -7.03 -7.41 -7.16
CA TRP A 336 -8.09 -6.51 -6.74
C TRP A 336 -7.99 -5.19 -7.50
N ASP A 337 -9.15 -4.62 -7.85
CA ASP A 337 -9.28 -3.23 -8.28
C ASP A 337 -10.19 -2.50 -7.30
N HIS A 338 -9.59 -1.88 -6.27
CA HIS A 338 -10.32 -1.10 -5.27
C HIS A 338 -10.93 0.17 -5.87
N SER A 339 -10.43 0.67 -7.00
CA SER A 339 -10.94 1.88 -7.67
C SER A 339 -12.28 1.66 -8.38
N GLY A 340 -12.59 0.42 -8.76
CA GLY A 340 -13.78 0.06 -9.52
C GLY A 340 -13.82 0.60 -10.96
N GLN A 341 -12.69 1.13 -11.46
CA GLN A 341 -12.56 1.85 -12.73
C GLN A 341 -11.41 1.30 -13.60
N GLY A 342 -10.67 0.30 -13.10
CA GLY A 342 -9.42 -0.16 -13.68
C GLY A 342 -8.26 0.84 -13.51
N LEU A 343 -7.05 0.38 -13.82
CA LEU A 343 -5.84 1.20 -13.75
C LEU A 343 -5.89 2.47 -14.62
N TYR A 344 -6.67 2.42 -15.70
CA TYR A 344 -6.90 3.52 -16.62
C TYR A 344 -8.40 3.81 -16.65
N PRO A 345 -8.92 4.72 -15.80
CA PRO A 345 -10.35 5.07 -15.78
C PRO A 345 -10.86 5.46 -17.18
N GLY A 346 -11.95 4.82 -17.61
CA GLY A 346 -12.51 4.93 -18.96
C GLY A 346 -11.87 4.01 -20.03
N ASP A 347 -10.71 3.40 -19.77
CA ASP A 347 -9.99 2.50 -20.68
C ASP A 347 -9.79 1.10 -20.06
N TRP A 348 -10.93 0.44 -19.84
CA TRP A 348 -11.01 -0.98 -19.52
C TRP A 348 -10.27 -1.87 -20.54
N PRO A 349 -10.36 -1.66 -21.87
CA PRO A 349 -9.61 -2.46 -22.84
C PRO A 349 -8.10 -2.48 -22.61
N ARG A 350 -7.47 -1.33 -22.29
CA ARG A 350 -6.05 -1.27 -21.96
C ARG A 350 -5.75 -1.95 -20.62
N THR A 351 -6.58 -1.73 -19.61
CA THR A 351 -6.43 -2.37 -18.29
C THR A 351 -6.47 -3.90 -18.42
N CYS A 352 -7.47 -4.46 -19.11
CA CYS A 352 -7.62 -5.90 -19.27
C CYS A 352 -6.52 -6.52 -20.17
N ARG A 353 -6.07 -5.83 -21.22
CA ARG A 353 -4.91 -6.29 -22.03
C ARG A 353 -3.64 -6.39 -21.18
N MET A 354 -3.29 -5.33 -20.44
CA MET A 354 -2.12 -5.31 -19.57
C MET A 354 -2.14 -6.45 -18.54
N LEU A 355 -3.28 -6.67 -17.87
CA LEU A 355 -3.44 -7.78 -16.93
C LEU A 355 -3.26 -9.15 -17.60
N LYS A 356 -3.86 -9.34 -18.78
CA LYS A 356 -3.75 -10.62 -19.52
C LYS A 356 -2.33 -10.88 -20.02
N GLU A 357 -1.65 -9.87 -20.55
CA GLU A 357 -0.24 -9.91 -20.95
C GLU A 357 0.71 -10.20 -19.76
N ALA A 358 0.31 -9.78 -18.55
CA ALA A 358 0.99 -10.12 -17.31
C ALA A 358 0.64 -11.52 -16.76
N GLY A 359 -0.21 -12.29 -17.44
CA GLY A 359 -0.58 -13.65 -17.05
C GLY A 359 -1.54 -13.75 -15.86
N ILE A 360 -2.27 -12.66 -15.55
CA ILE A 360 -3.37 -12.62 -14.58
C ILE A 360 -4.59 -13.35 -15.15
N SER A 361 -5.31 -14.08 -14.30
CA SER A 361 -6.49 -14.88 -14.66
C SER A 361 -7.80 -14.26 -14.21
N ASP A 362 -7.78 -13.43 -13.17
CA ASP A 362 -8.97 -12.91 -12.49
C ASP A 362 -8.80 -11.45 -12.08
N ILE A 363 -9.88 -10.67 -12.17
CA ILE A 363 -9.98 -9.33 -11.58
C ILE A 363 -11.20 -9.24 -10.64
N MET A 364 -10.98 -8.71 -9.43
CA MET A 364 -12.01 -8.45 -8.43
C MET A 364 -12.33 -6.95 -8.45
N VAL A 365 -13.39 -6.53 -9.14
CA VAL A 365 -13.66 -5.10 -9.42
C VAL A 365 -14.64 -4.53 -8.39
N ASN A 366 -14.24 -3.52 -7.62
CA ASN A 366 -15.06 -2.86 -6.61
C ASN A 366 -16.24 -2.11 -7.24
N VAL A 367 -17.41 -2.73 -7.34
CA VAL A 367 -18.55 -2.16 -8.08
C VAL A 367 -19.73 -1.75 -7.20
N ALA A 368 -19.74 -2.12 -5.92
CA ALA A 368 -20.89 -1.89 -5.04
C ALA A 368 -20.51 -1.80 -3.54
N ALA A 369 -21.19 -0.89 -2.85
CA ALA A 369 -21.26 -0.79 -1.38
C ALA A 369 -22.62 -0.17 -0.99
N PRO A 370 -23.05 -0.21 0.28
CA PRO A 370 -24.26 0.50 0.73
C PRO A 370 -24.32 1.98 0.32
N GLY A 371 -23.14 2.62 0.23
CA GLY A 371 -22.97 4.02 -0.14
C GLY A 371 -22.93 4.31 -1.65
N PHE A 372 -22.69 3.32 -2.52
CA PHE A 372 -22.46 3.55 -3.95
C PHE A 372 -22.63 2.29 -4.82
N ALA A 373 -22.89 2.47 -6.12
CA ALA A 373 -22.79 1.45 -7.16
C ALA A 373 -22.12 2.07 -8.41
N HIS A 374 -21.11 1.39 -8.97
CA HIS A 374 -20.44 1.75 -10.24
C HIS A 374 -21.08 1.03 -11.45
N CYS A 375 -22.17 0.29 -11.21
CA CYS A 375 -22.98 -0.39 -12.20
C CYS A 375 -24.48 -0.18 -11.90
N ARG A 376 -25.35 -0.51 -12.86
CA ARG A 376 -26.80 -0.32 -12.79
C ARG A 376 -27.46 -1.33 -11.83
N LEU A 377 -27.49 -0.96 -10.56
CA LEU A 377 -28.24 -1.59 -9.48
C LEU A 377 -29.36 -0.64 -9.03
N ASP A 378 -30.46 -1.21 -8.57
CA ASP A 378 -31.64 -0.49 -8.07
C ASP A 378 -31.67 -0.53 -6.54
N ALA A 379 -31.12 -1.59 -5.94
CA ALA A 379 -30.94 -1.73 -4.49
C ALA A 379 -29.92 -0.74 -3.88
N LEU A 380 -29.02 -0.18 -4.69
CA LEU A 380 -27.89 0.65 -4.27
C LEU A 380 -27.84 1.98 -5.05
N PRO A 381 -27.28 3.06 -4.46
CA PRO A 381 -27.31 4.38 -5.09
C PRO A 381 -26.20 4.47 -6.14
N ARG A 382 -26.50 5.03 -7.31
CA ARG A 382 -25.45 5.26 -8.33
C ARG A 382 -24.35 6.17 -7.80
N SER A 383 -23.11 5.86 -8.15
CA SER A 383 -21.95 6.67 -7.81
C SER A 383 -21.75 7.83 -8.80
N PRO A 384 -20.98 8.87 -8.43
CA PRO A 384 -20.50 9.86 -9.40
C PRO A 384 -19.70 9.25 -10.55
N VAL A 385 -19.02 8.11 -10.33
CA VAL A 385 -18.34 7.35 -11.39
C VAL A 385 -19.34 6.79 -12.39
N TYR A 386 -20.46 6.21 -11.95
CA TYR A 386 -21.50 5.72 -12.85
C TYR A 386 -22.11 6.88 -13.69
N GLU A 387 -22.44 8.00 -13.06
CA GLU A 387 -23.06 9.13 -13.76
C GLU A 387 -22.09 9.90 -14.69
N THR A 388 -20.77 9.74 -14.55
CA THR A 388 -19.76 10.42 -15.39
C THR A 388 -19.02 9.51 -16.38
N GLN A 389 -18.89 8.22 -16.09
CA GLN A 389 -18.14 7.24 -16.90
C GLN A 389 -18.99 6.02 -17.32
N GLY A 390 -20.26 5.95 -16.91
CA GLY A 390 -21.16 4.84 -17.22
C GLY A 390 -20.91 3.58 -16.38
N ASP A 391 -21.50 2.47 -16.84
CA ASP A 391 -21.48 1.18 -16.12
C ASP A 391 -20.11 0.49 -16.20
N GLN A 392 -19.35 0.56 -15.11
CA GLN A 392 -17.99 0.02 -15.05
C GLN A 392 -17.96 -1.51 -15.04
N LEU A 393 -18.98 -2.18 -14.49
CA LEU A 393 -19.05 -3.64 -14.51
C LEU A 393 -19.27 -4.14 -15.94
N ALA A 394 -20.20 -3.54 -16.67
CA ALA A 394 -20.45 -3.86 -18.07
C ALA A 394 -19.22 -3.57 -18.95
N ALA A 395 -18.55 -2.43 -18.75
CA ALA A 395 -17.34 -2.06 -19.48
C ALA A 395 -16.16 -3.01 -19.22
N CYS A 396 -15.93 -3.38 -17.95
CA CYS A 396 -14.92 -4.37 -17.57
C CYS A 396 -15.21 -5.74 -18.21
N ILE A 397 -16.44 -6.24 -18.07
CA ILE A 397 -16.87 -7.52 -18.65
C ILE A 397 -16.68 -7.53 -20.17
N ALA A 398 -17.04 -6.46 -20.87
CA ALA A 398 -16.85 -6.34 -22.32
C ALA A 398 -15.37 -6.39 -22.74
N ALA A 399 -14.48 -5.73 -21.98
CA ALA A 399 -13.04 -5.71 -22.24
C ALA A 399 -12.32 -7.03 -21.88
N ALA A 400 -12.73 -7.68 -20.78
CA ALA A 400 -12.07 -8.87 -20.24
C ALA A 400 -12.40 -10.15 -21.03
N ARG A 401 -13.63 -10.24 -21.57
CA ARG A 401 -14.16 -11.45 -22.22
C ARG A 401 -13.38 -11.94 -23.44
N PRO A 402 -13.04 -11.10 -24.46
CA PRO A 402 -12.26 -11.57 -25.62
C PRO A 402 -10.87 -12.07 -25.25
N LEU A 403 -10.36 -11.67 -24.08
CA LEU A 403 -9.06 -12.05 -23.54
C LEU A 403 -9.14 -13.30 -22.64
N GLY A 404 -10.34 -13.78 -22.31
CA GLY A 404 -10.55 -14.82 -21.30
C GLY A 404 -9.95 -14.44 -19.94
N LEU A 405 -10.13 -13.17 -19.53
CA LEU A 405 -9.86 -12.70 -18.17
C LEU A 405 -11.19 -12.76 -17.40
N ARG A 406 -11.19 -13.36 -16.21
CA ARG A 406 -12.43 -13.55 -15.43
C ARG A 406 -12.75 -12.33 -14.57
N VAL A 407 -14.01 -11.92 -14.55
CA VAL A 407 -14.47 -10.72 -13.83
C VAL A 407 -15.39 -11.11 -12.68
N HIS A 408 -14.94 -10.81 -11.47
CA HIS A 408 -15.73 -10.98 -10.25
C HIS A 408 -16.20 -9.61 -9.76
N ALA A 409 -17.50 -9.46 -9.56
CA ALA A 409 -18.07 -8.23 -9.02
C ALA A 409 -17.83 -8.20 -7.50
N TRP A 410 -17.01 -7.25 -7.04
CA TRP A 410 -16.73 -7.05 -5.63
C TRP A 410 -17.79 -6.12 -5.01
N ILE A 411 -18.42 -6.63 -3.95
CA ILE A 411 -19.38 -5.94 -3.08
C ILE A 411 -18.73 -5.75 -1.71
N ILE A 412 -18.61 -4.50 -1.26
CA ILE A 412 -18.34 -4.14 0.13
C ILE A 412 -19.66 -4.31 0.91
N ALA A 413 -19.69 -5.18 1.91
CA ALA A 413 -20.92 -5.53 2.63
C ALA A 413 -21.35 -4.46 3.65
N TYR A 414 -20.66 -4.36 4.79
CA TYR A 414 -21.16 -3.59 5.94
C TYR A 414 -20.44 -2.27 6.20
N SER A 415 -19.25 -2.04 5.62
CA SER A 415 -18.55 -0.76 5.81
C SER A 415 -19.22 0.35 5.01
N THR A 416 -19.29 1.56 5.56
CA THR A 416 -19.87 2.73 4.86
C THR A 416 -18.84 3.57 4.11
N THR A 417 -17.65 3.03 3.82
CA THR A 417 -16.61 3.71 3.02
C THR A 417 -17.19 4.23 1.69
N HIS A 418 -16.82 5.45 1.33
CA HIS A 418 -17.35 6.22 0.18
C HIS A 418 -18.85 6.55 0.21
N ALA A 419 -19.59 6.26 1.29
CA ALA A 419 -20.94 6.79 1.46
C ALA A 419 -20.91 8.32 1.62
N THR A 420 -21.79 9.02 0.90
CA THR A 420 -21.93 10.48 1.04
C THR A 420 -22.52 10.87 2.40
N PRO A 421 -22.33 12.11 2.89
CA PRO A 421 -22.95 12.57 4.13
C PRO A 421 -24.48 12.39 4.16
N TYR A 422 -25.14 12.56 3.00
CA TYR A 422 -26.57 12.27 2.84
C TYR A 422 -26.89 10.78 3.04
N ARG A 423 -26.11 9.85 2.46
CA ARG A 423 -26.31 8.41 2.68
C ARG A 423 -26.08 8.02 4.14
N MET A 424 -25.09 8.61 4.81
CA MET A 424 -24.89 8.42 6.26
C MET A 424 -26.11 8.88 7.08
N GLN A 425 -26.70 10.03 6.76
CA GLN A 425 -27.95 10.49 7.40
C GLN A 425 -29.13 9.54 7.15
N VAL A 426 -29.22 8.91 5.97
CA VAL A 426 -30.25 7.90 5.67
C VAL A 426 -30.04 6.63 6.52
N PHE A 427 -28.81 6.15 6.67
CA PHE A 427 -28.52 4.98 7.50
C PHE A 427 -28.79 5.25 8.99
N ALA A 428 -28.41 6.42 9.50
CA ALA A 428 -28.70 6.85 10.87
C ALA A 428 -30.21 6.92 11.12
N LYS A 429 -30.97 7.57 10.24
CA LYS A 429 -32.45 7.69 10.35
C LYS A 429 -33.19 6.36 10.30
N ARG A 430 -32.60 5.31 9.70
CA ARG A 430 -33.16 3.95 9.71
C ARG A 430 -32.68 3.08 10.90
N GLY A 431 -31.79 3.58 11.77
CA GLY A 431 -31.19 2.77 12.83
C GLY A 431 -30.31 1.63 12.30
N TRP A 432 -29.78 1.78 11.08
CA TRP A 432 -28.95 0.78 10.41
C TRP A 432 -27.48 0.82 10.84
N LEU A 433 -27.02 1.90 11.47
CA LEU A 433 -25.61 2.05 11.87
C LEU A 433 -25.31 1.31 13.18
N LEU A 434 -24.13 0.69 13.28
CA LEU A 434 -23.60 0.19 14.53
C LEU A 434 -23.24 1.37 15.44
N GLN A 435 -23.56 1.24 16.73
CA GLN A 435 -23.34 2.28 17.72
C GLN A 435 -22.23 1.91 18.71
N ALA A 436 -21.45 2.90 19.11
CA ALA A 436 -20.51 2.80 20.22
C ALA A 436 -21.23 2.85 21.58
N THR A 437 -20.49 2.63 22.67
CA THR A 437 -21.06 2.52 24.03
C THR A 437 -21.53 3.86 24.62
N ASP A 438 -21.16 4.98 24.00
CA ASP A 438 -21.66 6.33 24.29
C ASP A 438 -22.92 6.70 23.48
N GLY A 439 -23.40 5.78 22.63
CA GLY A 439 -24.54 6.00 21.73
C GLY A 439 -24.19 6.67 20.39
N SER A 440 -22.91 6.99 20.13
CA SER A 440 -22.50 7.56 18.84
C SER A 440 -22.57 6.53 17.70
N ASP A 441 -23.06 6.97 16.54
CA ASP A 441 -23.13 6.16 15.32
C ASP A 441 -21.72 6.00 14.70
N THR A 442 -21.38 4.78 14.27
CA THR A 442 -20.10 4.46 13.63
C THR A 442 -20.21 4.38 12.10
N ALA A 443 -19.09 4.39 11.39
CA ALA A 443 -19.02 4.25 9.92
C ALA A 443 -19.21 2.80 9.44
N TRP A 444 -20.24 2.12 9.95
CA TRP A 444 -20.51 0.70 9.68
C TRP A 444 -22.00 0.37 9.89
N LEU A 445 -22.57 -0.43 8.99
CA LEU A 445 -23.93 -0.95 9.13
C LEU A 445 -23.96 -2.17 10.05
N ASP A 446 -25.07 -2.38 10.75
CA ASP A 446 -25.26 -3.54 11.62
C ASP A 446 -25.57 -4.82 10.81
N PRO A 447 -24.72 -5.86 10.85
CA PRO A 447 -25.02 -7.15 10.23
C PRO A 447 -26.30 -7.82 10.75
N ALA A 448 -26.74 -7.44 11.95
CA ALA A 448 -27.97 -7.92 12.59
C ALA A 448 -29.25 -7.18 12.15
N GLU A 449 -29.17 -6.23 11.21
CA GLU A 449 -30.33 -5.56 10.61
C GLU A 449 -30.84 -6.33 9.38
N PRO A 450 -32.05 -6.93 9.41
CA PRO A 450 -32.63 -7.63 8.27
C PRO A 450 -32.71 -6.80 6.98
N GLU A 451 -33.03 -5.50 7.05
CA GLU A 451 -33.11 -4.66 5.85
C GLU A 451 -31.74 -4.47 5.17
N VAL A 452 -30.67 -4.33 5.96
CA VAL A 452 -29.29 -4.24 5.46
C VAL A 452 -28.89 -5.54 4.75
N ARG A 453 -29.23 -6.70 5.35
CA ARG A 453 -28.97 -8.00 4.72
C ARG A 453 -29.79 -8.17 3.43
N ALA A 454 -31.07 -7.82 3.44
CA ALA A 454 -31.94 -7.89 2.27
C ALA A 454 -31.45 -7.00 1.11
N MET A 455 -31.00 -5.77 1.41
CA MET A 455 -30.40 -4.85 0.42
C MET A 455 -29.15 -5.47 -0.24
N LEU A 456 -28.26 -6.08 0.55
CA LEU A 456 -27.03 -6.69 0.03
C LEU A 456 -27.30 -7.98 -0.78
N VAL A 457 -28.26 -8.81 -0.35
CA VAL A 457 -28.71 -9.99 -1.10
C VAL A 457 -29.39 -9.57 -2.42
N GLN A 458 -30.15 -8.47 -2.42
CA GLN A 458 -30.78 -7.94 -3.63
C GLN A 458 -29.76 -7.31 -4.59
N ALA A 459 -28.74 -6.60 -4.10
CA ALA A 459 -27.63 -6.12 -4.93
C ALA A 459 -26.88 -7.30 -5.59
N ALA A 460 -26.59 -8.38 -4.83
CA ALA A 460 -26.00 -9.59 -5.38
C ALA A 460 -26.91 -10.28 -6.41
N ARG A 461 -28.23 -10.29 -6.20
CA ARG A 461 -29.22 -10.77 -7.19
C ARG A 461 -29.13 -9.99 -8.49
N GLU A 462 -29.21 -8.67 -8.41
CA GLU A 462 -29.19 -7.79 -9.58
C GLU A 462 -27.89 -7.94 -10.36
N ILE A 463 -26.75 -8.14 -9.68
CA ILE A 463 -25.49 -8.46 -10.35
C ILE A 463 -25.59 -9.80 -11.11
N LEU A 464 -26.03 -10.87 -10.45
CA LEU A 464 -26.10 -12.21 -11.05
C LEU A 464 -27.17 -12.36 -12.15
N GLU A 465 -28.24 -11.55 -12.12
CA GLU A 465 -29.33 -11.59 -13.10
C GLU A 465 -29.10 -10.63 -14.28
N ARG A 466 -28.37 -9.52 -14.10
CA ARG A 466 -28.14 -8.50 -15.14
C ARG A 466 -26.79 -8.63 -15.85
N TYR A 467 -25.76 -9.19 -15.19
CA TYR A 467 -24.39 -9.25 -15.71
C TYR A 467 -23.88 -10.68 -15.73
N ARG A 468 -23.26 -11.08 -16.84
CA ARG A 468 -22.61 -12.40 -16.98
C ARG A 468 -21.18 -12.37 -16.41
N VAL A 469 -21.09 -12.16 -15.10
CA VAL A 469 -19.86 -12.24 -14.28
C VAL A 469 -19.38 -13.69 -14.11
N ASP A 470 -18.10 -13.86 -13.80
CA ASP A 470 -17.52 -15.14 -13.38
C ASP A 470 -17.77 -15.42 -11.89
N GLY A 471 -18.06 -14.40 -11.09
CA GLY A 471 -18.37 -14.56 -9.67
C GLY A 471 -18.76 -13.28 -8.93
N ILE A 472 -19.11 -13.48 -7.66
CA ILE A 472 -19.28 -12.43 -6.64
C ILE A 472 -18.11 -12.52 -5.66
N HIS A 473 -17.55 -11.37 -5.30
CA HIS A 473 -16.52 -11.24 -4.27
C HIS A 473 -17.05 -10.38 -3.12
N LEU A 474 -17.04 -10.90 -1.90
CA LEU A 474 -17.53 -10.18 -0.71
C LEU A 474 -16.35 -9.65 0.11
N ASP A 475 -16.33 -8.35 0.40
CA ASP A 475 -15.43 -7.77 1.39
C ASP A 475 -16.23 -7.07 2.49
N PHE A 476 -15.59 -6.75 3.61
CA PHE A 476 -16.21 -6.14 4.79
C PHE A 476 -17.44 -6.90 5.30
N VAL A 477 -17.54 -8.19 5.00
CA VAL A 477 -18.54 -9.14 5.54
C VAL A 477 -18.14 -9.57 6.96
N ARG A 478 -18.06 -8.57 7.84
CA ARG A 478 -17.59 -8.64 9.22
C ARG A 478 -18.04 -7.41 10.02
N TYR A 479 -17.96 -7.47 11.34
CA TYR A 479 -18.02 -6.31 12.23
C TYR A 479 -16.70 -5.48 12.15
N PRO A 480 -16.68 -4.20 12.55
CA PRO A 480 -15.45 -3.40 12.50
C PRO A 480 -14.43 -3.85 13.57
N ASN A 481 -14.92 -4.18 14.76
CA ASN A 481 -14.21 -4.71 15.92
C ASN A 481 -15.25 -5.24 16.94
N TYR A 482 -14.83 -5.77 18.09
CA TYR A 482 -15.75 -6.28 19.11
C TYR A 482 -16.26 -5.21 20.08
N TYR A 483 -15.35 -4.45 20.69
CA TYR A 483 -15.60 -3.65 21.91
C TYR A 483 -16.22 -2.27 21.65
N GLY A 484 -15.88 -1.63 20.53
CA GLY A 484 -16.32 -0.29 20.14
C GLY A 484 -17.67 -0.24 19.43
N VAL A 485 -18.36 -1.37 19.30
CA VAL A 485 -19.72 -1.47 18.74
C VAL A 485 -20.68 -2.22 19.68
N LEU A 486 -20.55 -1.94 20.98
CA LEU A 486 -21.42 -2.44 22.04
C LEU A 486 -22.47 -1.39 22.46
N GLY A 487 -22.99 -0.60 21.51
CA GLY A 487 -24.08 0.34 21.75
C GLY A 487 -25.47 -0.31 21.91
N GLU A 488 -26.47 0.53 22.16
CA GLU A 488 -27.85 0.13 22.48
C GLU A 488 -28.57 -0.59 21.32
N GLY A 489 -28.21 -0.33 20.07
CA GLY A 489 -28.64 -1.13 18.91
C GLY A 489 -28.23 -2.60 19.03
N THR A 490 -26.93 -2.86 19.24
CA THR A 490 -26.38 -4.22 19.44
C THR A 490 -27.06 -4.92 20.61
N ARG A 491 -27.23 -4.22 21.76
CA ARG A 491 -27.86 -4.80 22.94
C ARG A 491 -29.27 -5.29 22.62
N ARG A 492 -30.14 -4.42 22.11
CA ARG A 492 -31.56 -4.73 21.89
C ARG A 492 -31.76 -5.89 20.91
N ARG A 493 -30.98 -5.95 19.83
CA ARG A 493 -31.04 -7.07 18.86
C ARG A 493 -30.56 -8.39 19.47
N PHE A 494 -29.51 -8.37 20.27
CA PHE A 494 -29.01 -9.57 20.94
C PHE A 494 -29.95 -10.05 22.06
N GLU A 495 -30.49 -9.14 22.89
CA GLU A 495 -31.53 -9.46 23.88
C GLU A 495 -32.76 -10.09 23.22
N ALA A 496 -33.21 -9.57 22.07
CA ALA A 496 -34.35 -10.10 21.32
C ALA A 496 -34.05 -11.51 20.77
N ALA A 497 -32.89 -11.73 20.16
CA ALA A 497 -32.48 -13.04 19.65
C ALA A 497 -32.21 -14.07 20.76
N ARG A 498 -31.88 -13.61 21.97
CA ARG A 498 -31.62 -14.42 23.17
C ARG A 498 -32.87 -14.67 24.02
N GLY A 499 -33.97 -13.96 23.75
CA GLY A 499 -35.22 -14.03 24.52
C GLY A 499 -35.11 -13.49 25.97
N GLN A 500 -34.00 -12.86 26.35
CA GLN A 500 -33.74 -12.42 27.73
C GLN A 500 -33.02 -11.07 27.77
N LYS A 501 -33.48 -10.19 28.67
CA LYS A 501 -32.81 -8.92 28.99
C LYS A 501 -31.45 -9.12 29.67
N ILE A 502 -30.53 -8.20 29.43
CA ILE A 502 -29.15 -8.24 29.94
C ILE A 502 -28.91 -7.01 30.83
N ALA A 503 -28.67 -7.25 32.12
CA ALA A 503 -28.20 -6.24 33.06
C ALA A 503 -26.68 -5.98 32.89
N ASP A 504 -26.17 -4.88 33.45
CA ASP A 504 -24.75 -4.49 33.41
C ASP A 504 -24.17 -4.41 31.98
N TRP A 505 -24.95 -3.97 30.98
CA TRP A 505 -24.43 -3.73 29.63
C TRP A 505 -23.68 -2.38 29.57
N PRO A 506 -22.50 -2.27 28.93
CA PRO A 506 -21.82 -3.25 28.07
C PRO A 506 -20.88 -4.21 28.80
N GLU A 507 -20.70 -4.08 30.12
CA GLU A 507 -19.72 -4.82 30.91
C GLU A 507 -19.97 -6.35 30.94
N ALA A 508 -21.22 -6.78 31.07
CA ALA A 508 -21.62 -8.18 30.95
C ALA A 508 -21.17 -8.78 29.61
N ALA A 509 -21.29 -8.04 28.50
CA ALA A 509 -20.87 -8.48 27.16
C ALA A 509 -19.34 -8.53 26.96
N ARG A 510 -18.57 -7.99 27.91
CA ARG A 510 -17.10 -8.08 27.95
C ARG A 510 -16.61 -9.28 28.79
N ARG A 511 -17.51 -9.96 29.50
CA ARG A 511 -17.21 -11.04 30.46
C ARG A 511 -17.77 -12.39 29.97
N ARG A 512 -17.18 -13.50 30.41
CA ARG A 512 -17.69 -14.87 30.12
C ARG A 512 -18.87 -15.21 31.06
N PRO A 513 -19.87 -16.00 30.64
CA PRO A 513 -20.01 -16.66 29.33
C PRO A 513 -20.51 -15.76 28.20
N LEU A 514 -21.17 -14.64 28.53
CA LEU A 514 -21.96 -13.84 27.59
C LEU A 514 -21.16 -13.30 26.40
N PHE A 515 -19.87 -12.99 26.58
CA PHE A 515 -18.92 -12.69 25.50
C PHE A 515 -18.96 -13.75 24.38
N HIS A 516 -18.89 -15.04 24.72
CA HIS A 516 -18.90 -16.11 23.74
C HIS A 516 -20.29 -16.36 23.13
N GLU A 517 -21.37 -16.07 23.86
CA GLU A 517 -22.73 -16.06 23.29
C GLU A 517 -22.86 -14.95 22.23
N LEU A 518 -22.38 -13.74 22.52
CA LEU A 518 -22.41 -12.61 21.59
C LEU A 518 -21.48 -12.82 20.39
N VAL A 519 -20.28 -13.38 20.57
CA VAL A 519 -19.40 -13.79 19.45
C VAL A 519 -20.11 -14.78 18.53
N ARG A 520 -20.71 -15.85 19.05
CA ARG A 520 -21.45 -16.83 18.23
C ARG A 520 -22.63 -16.18 17.48
N TRP A 521 -23.40 -15.34 18.15
CA TRP A 521 -24.52 -14.62 17.53
C TRP A 521 -24.07 -13.66 16.42
N ARG A 522 -22.96 -12.93 16.63
CA ARG A 522 -22.34 -12.06 15.60
C ARG A 522 -21.86 -12.86 14.39
N CYS A 523 -21.23 -14.01 14.61
CA CYS A 523 -20.81 -14.91 13.53
C CYS A 523 -22.02 -15.46 12.75
N ALA A 524 -23.14 -15.72 13.41
CA ALA A 524 -24.37 -16.13 12.72
C ALA A 524 -24.91 -15.04 11.79
N GLN A 525 -24.81 -13.74 12.15
CA GLN A 525 -25.30 -12.65 11.30
C GLN A 525 -24.49 -12.48 10.00
N THR A 526 -23.15 -12.55 10.09
CA THR A 526 -22.27 -12.48 8.93
C THR A 526 -22.40 -13.73 8.06
N THR A 527 -22.52 -14.92 8.68
CA THR A 527 -22.77 -16.19 7.99
C THR A 527 -24.13 -16.22 7.29
N ALA A 528 -25.16 -15.57 7.83
CA ALA A 528 -26.46 -15.45 7.18
C ALA A 528 -26.34 -14.77 5.80
N LEU A 529 -25.61 -13.64 5.70
CA LEU A 529 -25.40 -12.97 4.41
C LEU A 529 -24.65 -13.87 3.41
N VAL A 530 -23.55 -14.49 3.84
CA VAL A 530 -22.72 -15.35 2.96
C VAL A 530 -23.52 -16.56 2.47
N SER A 531 -24.29 -17.20 3.36
CA SER A 531 -25.12 -18.36 3.03
C SER A 531 -26.35 -17.99 2.19
N GLU A 532 -27.04 -16.88 2.45
CA GLU A 532 -28.16 -16.40 1.62
C GLU A 532 -27.70 -16.09 0.19
N ILE A 533 -26.55 -15.41 0.02
CA ILE A 533 -25.95 -15.16 -1.30
C ILE A 533 -25.52 -16.48 -1.96
N ARG A 534 -24.99 -17.47 -1.23
CA ARG A 534 -24.68 -18.79 -1.81
C ARG A 534 -25.92 -19.51 -2.35
N HIS A 535 -27.01 -19.53 -1.59
CA HIS A 535 -28.26 -20.17 -2.01
C HIS A 535 -28.89 -19.43 -3.20
N LEU A 536 -28.81 -18.10 -3.24
CA LEU A 536 -29.16 -17.29 -4.39
C LEU A 536 -28.31 -17.65 -5.63
N GLN A 537 -26.99 -17.64 -5.48
CA GLN A 537 -26.02 -17.93 -6.54
C GLN A 537 -26.23 -19.30 -7.17
N ARG A 538 -26.34 -20.37 -6.36
CA ARG A 538 -26.61 -21.73 -6.84
C ARG A 538 -27.92 -21.86 -7.63
N ARG A 539 -28.95 -21.03 -7.34
CA ARG A 539 -30.25 -21.06 -8.03
C ARG A 539 -30.31 -20.18 -9.29
N LYS A 540 -29.53 -19.09 -9.35
CA LYS A 540 -29.65 -18.06 -10.40
C LYS A 540 -28.48 -18.04 -11.38
N ALA A 541 -27.28 -18.40 -10.91
CA ALA A 541 -26.06 -18.41 -11.70
C ALA A 541 -25.16 -19.61 -11.31
N PRO A 542 -25.65 -20.85 -11.49
CA PRO A 542 -24.83 -22.04 -11.23
C PRO A 542 -23.57 -22.03 -12.11
N GLY A 543 -22.42 -22.31 -11.51
CA GLY A 543 -21.11 -22.27 -12.17
C GLY A 543 -20.31 -20.98 -11.93
N THR A 544 -20.94 -19.87 -11.54
CA THR A 544 -20.19 -18.69 -11.05
C THR A 544 -19.63 -18.97 -9.66
N TRP A 545 -18.60 -18.22 -9.27
CA TRP A 545 -17.97 -18.35 -7.95
C TRP A 545 -18.61 -17.42 -6.91
N LEU A 546 -18.62 -17.84 -5.65
CA LEU A 546 -18.76 -16.95 -4.50
C LEU A 546 -17.47 -16.98 -3.67
N THR A 547 -16.83 -15.83 -3.49
CA THR A 547 -15.56 -15.70 -2.76
C THR A 547 -15.64 -14.55 -1.75
N ALA A 548 -14.71 -14.49 -0.79
CA ALA A 548 -14.65 -13.38 0.15
C ALA A 548 -13.22 -12.96 0.52
N ALA A 549 -12.99 -11.66 0.66
CA ALA A 549 -11.82 -11.10 1.35
C ALA A 549 -12.03 -11.21 2.87
N VAL A 550 -11.01 -11.74 3.55
CA VAL A 550 -11.12 -12.08 4.99
C VAL A 550 -9.86 -11.67 5.76
N LEU A 551 -9.99 -11.45 7.08
CA LEU A 551 -8.83 -11.23 7.93
C LEU A 551 -8.02 -12.52 8.08
N GLY A 552 -6.74 -12.49 7.72
CA GLY A 552 -5.86 -13.66 7.79
C GLY A 552 -5.60 -14.22 9.20
N LYS A 553 -5.86 -13.42 10.26
CA LYS A 553 -5.65 -13.80 11.66
C LYS A 553 -6.82 -14.62 12.22
N TYR A 554 -7.02 -15.83 11.69
CA TYR A 554 -7.99 -16.81 12.22
C TYR A 554 -7.34 -17.69 13.32
N PRO A 555 -8.02 -18.04 14.43
CA PRO A 555 -9.42 -17.79 14.75
C PRO A 555 -9.69 -16.42 15.39
N THR A 556 -8.69 -15.56 15.61
CA THR A 556 -8.89 -14.25 16.26
C THR A 556 -9.92 -13.37 15.55
N CYS A 557 -10.10 -13.50 14.24
CA CYS A 557 -11.15 -12.81 13.47
C CYS A 557 -12.59 -13.27 13.82
N VAL A 558 -12.78 -14.47 14.37
CA VAL A 558 -14.08 -14.96 14.87
C VAL A 558 -14.50 -14.09 16.06
N GLU A 559 -13.66 -13.98 17.08
CA GLU A 559 -13.94 -13.18 18.28
C GLU A 559 -13.92 -11.67 18.01
N SER A 560 -12.92 -11.19 17.27
CA SER A 560 -12.69 -9.74 17.12
C SER A 560 -13.60 -9.05 16.09
N VAL A 561 -14.06 -9.76 15.05
CA VAL A 561 -14.88 -9.18 13.97
C VAL A 561 -16.05 -10.06 13.51
N GLY A 562 -16.31 -11.20 14.15
CA GLY A 562 -17.42 -12.09 13.79
C GLY A 562 -17.25 -12.78 12.43
N GLN A 563 -16.02 -13.08 12.01
CA GLN A 563 -15.71 -13.63 10.68
C GLN A 563 -15.16 -15.06 10.79
N ASP A 564 -16.06 -16.05 10.81
CA ASP A 564 -15.74 -17.49 10.80
C ASP A 564 -15.62 -18.01 9.35
N TRP A 565 -14.50 -17.70 8.70
CA TRP A 565 -14.30 -18.06 7.29
C TRP A 565 -13.86 -19.52 7.09
N GLU A 566 -13.28 -20.20 8.09
CA GLU A 566 -13.07 -21.65 8.01
C GLU A 566 -14.42 -22.39 8.07
N GLY A 567 -15.34 -21.97 8.94
CA GLY A 567 -16.71 -22.47 8.97
C GLY A 567 -17.44 -22.30 7.63
N TRP A 568 -17.20 -21.20 6.91
CA TRP A 568 -17.74 -20.97 5.55
C TRP A 568 -17.16 -21.90 4.49
N ILE A 569 -15.88 -22.31 4.61
CA ILE A 569 -15.27 -23.34 3.75
C ILE A 569 -15.88 -24.71 4.07
N GLU A 570 -16.00 -25.07 5.36
CA GLU A 570 -16.50 -26.37 5.80
C GLU A 570 -17.98 -26.58 5.43
N GLN A 571 -18.80 -25.53 5.54
CA GLN A 571 -20.20 -25.52 5.09
C GLN A 571 -20.35 -25.35 3.56
N GLY A 572 -19.25 -25.11 2.83
CA GLY A 572 -19.24 -25.00 1.37
C GLY A 572 -19.91 -23.73 0.81
N TYR A 573 -20.05 -22.69 1.64
CA TYR A 573 -20.65 -21.43 1.24
C TYR A 573 -19.76 -20.63 0.29
N LEU A 574 -18.45 -20.67 0.49
CA LEU A 574 -17.47 -20.07 -0.41
C LEU A 574 -16.81 -21.11 -1.31
N ASP A 575 -16.51 -20.72 -2.54
CA ASP A 575 -15.66 -21.49 -3.46
C ASP A 575 -14.18 -21.26 -3.17
N TYR A 576 -13.80 -20.04 -2.77
CA TYR A 576 -12.47 -19.67 -2.29
C TYR A 576 -12.53 -18.57 -1.23
N VAL A 577 -11.58 -18.58 -0.29
CA VAL A 577 -11.29 -17.46 0.63
C VAL A 577 -10.03 -16.73 0.20
N LEU A 578 -10.03 -15.40 0.35
CA LEU A 578 -8.91 -14.52 0.06
C LEU A 578 -8.44 -13.84 1.36
N PRO A 579 -7.60 -14.51 2.18
CA PRO A 579 -7.09 -13.91 3.41
C PRO A 579 -6.10 -12.79 3.10
N MET A 580 -6.38 -11.60 3.62
CA MET A 580 -5.56 -10.39 3.48
C MET A 580 -4.32 -10.51 4.37
N ASN A 581 -3.27 -11.17 3.88
CA ASN A 581 -2.02 -11.43 4.59
C ASN A 581 -1.02 -10.28 4.36
N TYR A 582 -1.47 -9.04 4.53
CA TYR A 582 -0.71 -7.85 4.17
C TYR A 582 0.44 -7.61 5.18
N THR A 583 1.65 -7.98 4.78
CA THR A 583 2.89 -7.76 5.53
C THR A 583 4.10 -7.79 4.58
N GLU A 584 5.13 -7.02 4.91
CA GLU A 584 6.42 -7.06 4.22
C GLU A 584 7.32 -8.23 4.71
N GLN A 585 7.01 -8.83 5.86
CA GLN A 585 7.84 -9.87 6.49
C GLN A 585 7.49 -11.27 5.98
N ARG A 586 8.46 -11.93 5.34
CA ARG A 586 8.33 -13.28 4.75
C ARG A 586 7.95 -14.34 5.80
N GLU A 587 8.50 -14.23 7.00
CA GLU A 587 8.29 -15.15 8.12
C GLU A 587 6.88 -15.00 8.70
N ALA A 588 6.42 -13.76 8.88
CA ALA A 588 5.06 -13.45 9.35
C ALA A 588 4.00 -13.89 8.33
N PHE A 589 4.28 -13.70 7.03
CA PHE A 589 3.44 -14.22 5.95
C PHE A 589 3.40 -15.76 5.97
N GLY A 590 4.56 -16.41 6.11
CA GLY A 590 4.67 -17.87 6.25
C GLY A 590 3.89 -18.43 7.44
N ALA A 591 3.95 -17.77 8.60
CA ALA A 591 3.18 -18.15 9.78
C ALA A 591 1.67 -18.02 9.57
N LEU A 592 1.20 -16.93 8.94
CA LEU A 592 -0.21 -16.75 8.57
C LEU A 592 -0.67 -17.85 7.61
N VAL A 593 0.05 -18.09 6.52
CA VAL A 593 -0.31 -19.13 5.54
C VAL A 593 -0.31 -20.51 6.18
N GLY A 594 0.73 -20.89 6.93
CA GLY A 594 0.81 -22.19 7.60
C GLY A 594 -0.30 -22.41 8.64
N GLN A 595 -0.82 -21.33 9.24
CA GLN A 595 -2.00 -21.39 10.10
C GLN A 595 -3.31 -21.58 9.30
N GLN A 596 -3.40 -20.99 8.11
CA GLN A 596 -4.58 -21.06 7.24
C GLN A 596 -4.66 -22.35 6.40
N THR A 597 -3.55 -23.03 6.16
CA THR A 597 -3.46 -24.24 5.31
C THR A 597 -3.27 -25.54 6.11
N ARG A 598 -3.64 -25.55 7.39
CA ARG A 598 -3.46 -26.70 8.32
C ARG A 598 -4.06 -28.01 7.83
N ALA A 599 -5.13 -27.94 7.02
CA ALA A 599 -5.76 -29.09 6.39
C ALA A 599 -5.94 -28.87 4.88
N ARG A 600 -5.92 -29.97 4.13
CA ARG A 600 -5.90 -29.96 2.66
C ARG A 600 -7.12 -29.28 2.04
N ARG A 601 -8.29 -29.32 2.71
CA ARG A 601 -9.52 -28.66 2.25
C ARG A 601 -9.33 -27.14 2.24
N GLN A 602 -8.91 -26.56 3.36
CA GLN A 602 -8.62 -25.14 3.55
C GLN A 602 -7.55 -24.69 2.53
N ALA A 603 -6.43 -25.42 2.43
CA ALA A 603 -5.38 -25.14 1.44
C ALA A 603 -5.92 -25.05 0.00
N SER A 604 -6.67 -26.08 -0.44
CA SER A 604 -7.27 -26.13 -1.78
C SER A 604 -8.35 -25.06 -2.05
N ARG A 605 -8.74 -24.29 -1.03
CA ARG A 605 -9.76 -23.24 -1.05
C ARG A 605 -9.19 -21.86 -0.73
N LEU A 606 -7.88 -21.73 -0.56
CA LEU A 606 -7.20 -20.48 -0.24
C LEU A 606 -6.56 -19.87 -1.49
N VAL A 607 -6.83 -18.58 -1.70
CA VAL A 607 -6.19 -17.72 -2.71
C VAL A 607 -5.56 -16.55 -1.96
N GLY A 608 -4.28 -16.66 -1.60
CA GLY A 608 -3.68 -15.79 -0.58
C GLY A 608 -3.54 -14.33 -1.03
N GLY A 609 -4.05 -13.40 -0.23
CA GLY A 609 -3.96 -11.96 -0.47
C GLY A 609 -2.59 -11.40 -0.11
N ILE A 610 -1.89 -10.85 -1.10
CA ILE A 610 -0.55 -10.27 -1.01
C ILE A 610 -0.67 -8.74 -1.11
N GLY A 611 -0.21 -8.05 -0.06
CA GLY A 611 -0.27 -6.59 0.04
C GLY A 611 0.90 -5.94 -0.70
N VAL A 612 0.76 -5.78 -2.02
CA VAL A 612 1.73 -5.14 -2.91
C VAL A 612 1.82 -3.64 -2.64
N THR A 613 0.68 -2.99 -2.39
CA THR A 613 0.56 -1.57 -2.00
C THR A 613 -0.58 -1.34 -1.00
N ALA A 614 -0.69 -2.23 -0.01
CA ALA A 614 -1.60 -2.05 1.12
C ALA A 614 -1.14 -0.90 2.04
N SER A 615 -2.03 -0.44 2.93
CA SER A 615 -1.68 0.59 3.93
C SER A 615 -0.60 0.11 4.91
N GLU A 616 -0.51 -1.21 5.09
CA GLU A 616 0.37 -1.90 6.03
C GLU A 616 1.62 -2.51 5.38
N SER A 617 1.69 -2.59 4.04
CA SER A 617 2.83 -3.21 3.33
C SER A 617 2.97 -2.74 1.88
N ARG A 618 4.22 -2.46 1.45
CA ARG A 618 4.58 -2.26 0.04
C ARG A 618 5.77 -3.14 -0.36
N LEU A 619 5.47 -4.26 -0.99
CA LEU A 619 6.43 -5.26 -1.46
C LEU A 619 7.09 -4.86 -2.80
N ASP A 620 8.28 -5.40 -3.06
CA ASP A 620 8.86 -5.44 -4.40
C ASP A 620 8.54 -6.78 -5.09
N ALA A 621 9.03 -6.97 -6.33
CA ALA A 621 8.73 -8.17 -7.09
C ALA A 621 9.36 -9.45 -6.49
N ALA A 622 10.49 -9.37 -5.77
CA ALA A 622 11.07 -10.53 -5.10
C ALA A 622 10.22 -10.94 -3.89
N GLY A 623 9.80 -9.98 -3.06
CA GLY A 623 8.89 -10.23 -1.94
C GLY A 623 7.55 -10.84 -2.39
N VAL A 624 7.00 -10.38 -3.52
CA VAL A 624 5.80 -10.99 -4.12
C VAL A 624 6.08 -12.41 -4.62
N ILE A 625 7.19 -12.66 -5.31
CA ILE A 625 7.58 -14.02 -5.75
C ILE A 625 7.73 -14.97 -4.55
N ASP A 626 8.37 -14.53 -3.47
CA ASP A 626 8.57 -15.30 -2.25
C ASP A 626 7.24 -15.66 -1.57
N GLN A 627 6.34 -14.68 -1.41
CA GLN A 627 5.03 -14.90 -0.82
C GLN A 627 4.16 -15.83 -1.69
N VAL A 628 4.22 -15.71 -3.03
CA VAL A 628 3.58 -16.69 -3.93
C VAL A 628 4.21 -18.06 -3.77
N ASN A 629 5.54 -18.18 -3.67
CA ASN A 629 6.22 -19.47 -3.50
C ASN A 629 5.92 -20.13 -2.13
N ILE A 630 5.65 -19.34 -1.08
CA ILE A 630 5.10 -19.83 0.20
C ILE A 630 3.69 -20.40 0.01
N LEU A 631 2.76 -19.63 -0.57
CA LEU A 631 1.39 -20.10 -0.87
C LEU A 631 1.40 -21.39 -1.70
N ARG A 632 2.26 -21.42 -2.72
CA ARG A 632 2.49 -22.57 -3.60
C ARG A 632 2.99 -23.81 -2.86
N SER A 633 3.84 -23.64 -1.85
CA SER A 633 4.38 -24.74 -1.03
C SER A 633 3.35 -25.25 -0.02
N ALA A 634 2.51 -24.34 0.49
CA ALA A 634 1.39 -24.63 1.37
C ALA A 634 0.16 -25.26 0.68
N GLY A 635 0.20 -25.48 -0.64
CA GLY A 635 -0.88 -26.10 -1.40
C GLY A 635 -2.07 -25.18 -1.69
N ALA A 636 -1.89 -23.86 -1.64
CA ALA A 636 -2.91 -22.88 -1.99
C ALA A 636 -3.38 -23.03 -3.45
N ALA A 637 -4.64 -22.69 -3.71
CA ALA A 637 -5.20 -22.66 -5.07
C ALA A 637 -4.66 -21.49 -5.92
N GLY A 638 -4.10 -20.46 -5.28
CA GLY A 638 -3.52 -19.32 -5.96
C GLY A 638 -3.18 -18.16 -5.04
N PHE A 639 -3.09 -16.97 -5.64
CA PHE A 639 -2.81 -15.70 -4.97
C PHE A 639 -3.66 -14.56 -5.53
N ALA A 640 -3.82 -13.50 -4.75
CA ALA A 640 -4.47 -12.26 -5.14
C ALA A 640 -3.58 -11.07 -4.77
N LEU A 641 -3.31 -10.18 -5.72
CA LEU A 641 -2.45 -9.02 -5.51
C LEU A 641 -3.31 -7.77 -5.19
N PHE A 642 -2.97 -7.07 -4.10
CA PHE A 642 -3.63 -5.83 -3.68
C PHE A 642 -2.65 -4.64 -3.76
N ASP A 643 -2.88 -3.58 -4.53
CA ASP A 643 -4.06 -3.24 -5.36
C ASP A 643 -3.68 -2.95 -6.83
N LEU A 644 -4.67 -2.77 -7.72
CA LEU A 644 -4.45 -2.39 -9.12
C LEU A 644 -4.00 -0.94 -9.28
N ASP A 645 -2.74 -0.68 -8.95
CA ASP A 645 -2.11 0.63 -9.08
C ASP A 645 -0.93 0.67 -10.08
N ALA A 646 -0.33 1.85 -10.21
CA ALA A 646 0.85 2.04 -11.06
C ALA A 646 2.09 1.27 -10.57
N THR A 647 2.18 0.93 -9.28
CA THR A 647 3.26 0.14 -8.68
C THR A 647 3.16 -1.31 -9.16
N LEU A 648 2.02 -1.95 -8.94
CA LEU A 648 1.74 -3.32 -9.41
C LEU A 648 1.98 -3.43 -10.92
N ALA A 649 1.46 -2.47 -11.69
CA ALA A 649 1.54 -2.46 -13.15
C ALA A 649 2.95 -2.27 -13.73
N ARG A 650 3.79 -1.42 -13.12
CA ARG A 650 5.11 -1.03 -13.67
C ARG A 650 6.29 -1.73 -13.01
N GLU A 651 6.21 -1.99 -11.71
CA GLU A 651 7.33 -2.45 -10.89
C GLU A 651 7.25 -3.97 -10.64
N ILE A 652 6.05 -4.56 -10.64
CA ILE A 652 5.81 -5.95 -10.20
C ILE A 652 5.42 -6.88 -11.36
N LEU A 653 4.29 -6.63 -12.02
CA LEU A 653 3.78 -7.47 -13.11
C LEU A 653 4.80 -7.70 -14.26
N PRO A 654 5.65 -6.72 -14.65
CA PRO A 654 6.67 -6.95 -15.67
C PRO A 654 7.75 -7.97 -15.27
N VAL A 655 8.01 -8.16 -13.97
CA VAL A 655 8.92 -9.19 -13.46
C VAL A 655 8.21 -10.54 -13.36
N LEU A 656 6.97 -10.57 -12.84
CA LEU A 656 6.22 -11.83 -12.67
C LEU A 656 6.00 -12.55 -14.01
N LYS A 657 5.71 -11.79 -15.08
CA LYS A 657 5.46 -12.35 -16.42
C LYS A 657 6.68 -12.95 -17.11
N LEU A 658 7.89 -12.73 -16.58
CA LEU A 658 9.11 -13.39 -17.06
C LEU A 658 9.08 -14.91 -16.79
N GLY A 659 8.40 -15.35 -15.73
CA GLY A 659 8.35 -16.77 -15.39
C GLY A 659 7.23 -17.21 -14.44
N LEU A 660 6.95 -16.46 -13.38
CA LEU A 660 5.98 -16.84 -12.34
C LEU A 660 4.56 -16.96 -12.91
N THR A 661 4.16 -16.00 -13.76
CA THR A 661 2.87 -15.95 -14.43
C THR A 661 2.94 -16.19 -15.94
N ALA A 662 4.14 -16.44 -16.49
CA ALA A 662 4.35 -16.64 -17.91
C ALA A 662 3.39 -17.67 -18.54
N PRO A 663 2.96 -17.49 -19.81
CA PRO A 663 2.32 -18.54 -20.58
C PRO A 663 3.21 -19.80 -20.58
N ARG A 664 2.60 -20.98 -20.48
CA ARG A 664 3.35 -22.23 -20.71
C ARG A 664 3.73 -22.31 -22.18
N ALA A 665 4.96 -22.74 -22.45
CA ALA A 665 5.30 -23.34 -23.73
C ALA A 665 4.32 -24.51 -23.99
N ARG A 666 3.90 -24.65 -25.25
CA ARG A 666 3.05 -25.75 -25.71
C ARG A 666 3.90 -26.96 -26.07
#